data_AF-A0A818KAF9-F1
#
_entry.id   AF-A0A818KAF9-F1
#
_cell.length_a   1.000
_cell.length_b   1.000
_cell.length_c   1.000
_cell.angle_alpha   90.00
_cell.angle_beta   90.00
_cell.angle_gamma   90.00
#
_symmetry.space_group_name_H-M   'P 1'
#
loop_
_entity.id
_entity.type
_entity.pdbx_description
1 polymer ?
#
loop_
_entity_poly.entity_id
_entity_poly.type
_entity_poly.pdbx_seq_one_letter_code
_entity_poly.pdbx_strand_id
1 'polypeptide(L)'
;MNELTNNDDLYALICHHDDANELDSRLKTLSNVDEILMFSHQRDDQSLTLLMLAALHGKYDMVRVILSHSSDVHKLVEFHGYVFRIDGTLVKNARALWCACDRGHYTVARALIEIGGADIDNGPRYPILIDAIIAGRLDTVRFLIDNGYADINNTRNNDNYKLNSLIMAVIHGYTHIVAFLLEKGSQCDYMAPTSNNTALSYAAMKGYLEIVRLLCAAGACSSSKNKNGQTPLMLAAKNERMDIVDYLLEQNDSETGIKELELVACSFIVIVTNNNNNIIQQVHFQKMIRLMYKIFEIRQIKNISKTVAPAIAAYAFYQECQTIEEFNKIEHDNERLYIEALLIRERILVSEKDDTLFKPLLVVGDKLVERGQFERCLHLWEHTFYLYQNMNLETGLHRFVWLFCRMLSVNVHISPQRFVQICRLTFEPSQQKPKDDYIKNALCFLAIAIKILERPTITKAERQLIYQWINDFCHRKRTTSHGQTLLHLCVDEQTYYDINYRPQDIKPILNGSGTVGVLLNNGAGTFVAQTPLVAGTTPASVYAKDLDNDGDIDIVVANSGSGTVGVFLNNGGGTFAAQVPYTVGATPKSVYGALLNNDAFIDIVVANSGPGTVGVLLNNGDGTFAAQVPYTVGTTPTSVFVADVDKDGDNDIVVANSGSNNVGVLLNNGAGVFATQVVYGTLATSTPQSVVVTDANGDGKLDIVTANSGTNNVGVILGNGDGSFAATPVTYATGTGTLPVSVVAGDVDGDGLRVGFLAASAPASVTTADVDDDGDLDIIVANTGTNDIGILINNPTGTFPVIQGLRVGFFAASAPASVTTADVDDDGDLDIIVANTGTNDIGILINNPTGTFPVNQGPRVGFFAGSAPASVTTADVNGDGKADIIVAYKNTNNVGVLLNSGTGTFPAAPVTYGLLANSAPTSVKTADANGDGKLDIIVANSGTNNFGVILGNGDGTFAATQLTYATGTGTVPVSVVAGDIDRDGDNDVLVADSGTNQIGVFLAVCSK
;
A
#
# COMPACT_ATOMS: atom_id res chain seq x y z
N MET A 1 31.98 -22.31 -82.40
CA MET A 1 30.55 -22.69 -82.60
C MET A 1 30.29 -24.12 -82.19
N ASN A 2 31.00 -25.14 -82.72
CA ASN A 2 30.80 -26.54 -82.31
C ASN A 2 31.04 -26.82 -80.80
N GLU A 3 31.94 -26.08 -80.14
CA GLU A 3 32.19 -26.23 -78.70
C GLU A 3 31.11 -25.60 -77.80
N LEU A 4 30.35 -24.61 -78.30
CA LEU A 4 29.21 -24.02 -77.59
C LEU A 4 27.99 -24.94 -77.64
N THR A 5 27.74 -25.59 -78.79
CA THR A 5 26.69 -26.62 -78.93
C THR A 5 26.97 -27.88 -78.11
N ASN A 6 28.24 -28.29 -77.98
CA ASN A 6 28.61 -29.43 -77.14
C ASN A 6 28.39 -29.16 -75.64
N ASN A 7 28.46 -27.90 -75.21
CA ASN A 7 28.25 -27.54 -73.80
C ASN A 7 26.75 -27.64 -73.45
N ASP A 8 25.86 -27.09 -74.28
CA ASP A 8 24.41 -27.20 -74.06
C ASP A 8 23.94 -28.67 -74.05
N ASP A 9 24.53 -29.53 -74.88
CA ASP A 9 24.27 -30.97 -74.89
C ASP A 9 24.69 -31.67 -73.57
N LEU A 10 25.84 -31.28 -73.00
CA LEU A 10 26.31 -31.82 -71.71
C LEU A 10 25.40 -31.40 -70.54
N TYR A 11 24.91 -30.16 -70.54
CA TYR A 11 23.95 -29.67 -69.54
C TYR A 11 22.57 -30.33 -69.72
N ALA A 12 22.14 -30.56 -70.96
CA ALA A 12 20.92 -31.31 -71.26
C ALA A 12 21.01 -32.78 -70.83
N LEU A 13 22.18 -33.41 -70.97
CA LEU A 13 22.42 -34.79 -70.54
C LEU A 13 22.20 -34.95 -69.03
N ILE A 14 22.69 -34.01 -68.22
CA ILE A 14 22.48 -34.00 -66.76
C ILE A 14 21.01 -33.74 -66.40
N CYS A 15 20.35 -32.83 -67.11
CA CYS A 15 18.94 -32.50 -66.86
C CYS A 15 17.96 -33.62 -67.23
N HIS A 16 18.23 -34.38 -68.30
CA HIS A 16 17.21 -35.22 -68.95
C HIS A 16 17.56 -36.71 -69.10
N HIS A 17 18.84 -37.11 -69.08
CA HIS A 17 19.23 -38.46 -69.51
C HIS A 17 19.94 -39.30 -68.44
N ASP A 18 20.60 -38.67 -67.44
CA ASP A 18 21.25 -39.35 -66.30
C ASP A 18 22.17 -40.54 -66.71
N ASP A 19 22.90 -40.40 -67.82
CA ASP A 19 23.81 -41.42 -68.33
C ASP A 19 25.27 -41.02 -68.08
N ALA A 20 25.86 -41.59 -67.02
CA ALA A 20 27.24 -41.33 -66.65
C ALA A 20 28.27 -41.94 -67.64
N ASN A 21 27.91 -43.01 -68.37
CA ASN A 21 28.80 -43.64 -69.34
C ASN A 21 28.87 -42.83 -70.63
N GLU A 22 27.74 -42.26 -71.05
CA GLU A 22 27.70 -41.32 -72.16
C GLU A 22 28.48 -40.04 -71.80
N LEU A 23 28.32 -39.52 -70.57
CA LEU A 23 29.09 -38.38 -70.08
C LEU A 23 30.61 -38.65 -70.11
N ASP A 24 31.05 -39.79 -69.59
CA ASP A 24 32.46 -40.24 -69.60
C ASP A 24 33.01 -40.34 -71.02
N SER A 25 32.24 -40.94 -71.94
CA SER A 25 32.62 -41.07 -73.34
C SER A 25 32.77 -39.72 -74.03
N ARG A 26 31.82 -38.80 -73.81
CA ARG A 26 31.85 -37.45 -74.39
C ARG A 26 33.02 -36.63 -73.83
N LEU A 27 33.25 -36.66 -72.51
CA LEU A 27 34.36 -35.92 -71.89
C LEU A 27 35.74 -36.39 -72.39
N LYS A 28 35.93 -37.69 -72.67
CA LYS A 28 37.17 -38.23 -73.25
C LYS A 28 37.48 -37.74 -74.67
N THR A 29 36.47 -37.31 -75.43
CA THR A 29 36.64 -36.85 -76.82
C THR A 29 36.99 -35.36 -76.94
N LEU A 30 36.95 -34.61 -75.84
CA LEU A 30 37.19 -33.17 -75.81
C LEU A 30 38.66 -32.87 -75.52
N SER A 31 39.24 -31.88 -76.21
CA SER A 31 40.66 -31.49 -76.05
C SER A 31 40.91 -30.54 -74.89
N ASN A 32 39.91 -29.74 -74.46
CA ASN A 32 40.02 -28.72 -73.40
C ASN A 32 39.02 -28.99 -72.25
N VAL A 33 39.08 -30.18 -71.64
CA VAL A 33 38.10 -30.63 -70.64
C VAL A 33 38.00 -29.69 -69.43
N ASP A 34 39.11 -29.23 -68.84
CA ASP A 34 39.07 -28.37 -67.66
C ASP A 34 38.43 -26.99 -67.92
N GLU A 35 38.64 -26.41 -69.12
CA GLU A 35 38.01 -25.13 -69.49
C GLU A 35 36.49 -25.28 -69.63
N ILE A 36 36.04 -26.43 -70.14
CA ILE A 36 34.61 -26.76 -70.29
C ILE A 36 33.97 -27.04 -68.93
N LEU A 37 34.65 -27.78 -68.04
CA LEU A 37 34.14 -28.07 -66.70
C LEU A 37 34.02 -26.81 -65.82
N MET A 38 34.88 -25.82 -66.05
CA MET A 38 34.88 -24.52 -65.36
C MET A 38 33.98 -23.48 -66.03
N PHE A 39 33.38 -23.79 -67.18
CA PHE A 39 32.46 -22.90 -67.87
C PHE A 39 31.11 -22.86 -67.14
N SER A 40 30.67 -21.66 -66.74
CA SER A 40 29.36 -21.47 -66.13
C SER A 40 28.29 -21.17 -67.19
N HIS A 41 27.26 -22.00 -67.27
CA HIS A 41 26.10 -21.74 -68.13
C HIS A 41 25.15 -20.74 -67.44
N GLN A 42 24.72 -19.71 -68.17
CA GLN A 42 23.82 -18.65 -67.69
C GLN A 42 22.39 -18.95 -68.13
N ARG A 43 21.47 -19.16 -67.19
CA ARG A 43 20.06 -19.41 -67.49
C ARG A 43 19.17 -18.81 -66.40
N ASP A 44 18.23 -17.95 -66.79
CA ASP A 44 17.22 -17.36 -65.91
C ASP A 44 17.82 -16.83 -64.58
N ASP A 45 18.81 -15.94 -64.68
CA ASP A 45 19.59 -15.34 -63.56
C ASP A 45 20.48 -16.31 -62.74
N GLN A 46 20.56 -17.58 -63.11
CA GLN A 46 21.49 -18.56 -62.54
C GLN A 46 22.79 -18.66 -63.34
N SER A 47 23.87 -18.99 -62.64
CA SER A 47 25.18 -19.32 -63.20
C SER A 47 25.63 -20.62 -62.56
N LEU A 48 25.56 -21.70 -63.34
CA LEU A 48 25.81 -23.06 -62.87
C LEU A 48 26.95 -23.66 -63.69
N THR A 49 27.93 -24.29 -63.04
CA THR A 49 28.83 -25.21 -63.74
C THR A 49 28.17 -26.58 -63.91
N LEU A 50 28.76 -27.40 -64.78
CA LEU A 50 28.33 -28.78 -65.00
C LEU A 50 28.33 -29.59 -63.68
N LEU A 51 29.34 -29.37 -62.84
CA LEU A 51 29.45 -30.00 -61.52
C LEU A 51 28.37 -29.49 -60.54
N MET A 52 28.10 -28.18 -60.52
CA MET A 52 27.04 -27.62 -59.68
C MET A 52 25.66 -28.15 -60.07
N LEU A 53 25.39 -28.29 -61.38
CA LEU A 53 24.14 -28.83 -61.88
C LEU A 53 23.98 -30.32 -61.53
N ALA A 54 25.03 -31.14 -61.71
CA ALA A 54 25.03 -32.54 -61.30
C ALA A 54 24.77 -32.69 -59.79
N ALA A 55 25.39 -31.82 -58.99
CA ALA A 55 25.20 -31.79 -57.54
C ALA A 55 23.79 -31.32 -57.13
N LEU A 56 23.22 -30.35 -57.83
CA LEU A 56 21.86 -29.83 -57.62
C LEU A 56 20.78 -30.91 -57.85
N HIS A 57 21.00 -31.80 -58.82
CA HIS A 57 20.09 -32.88 -59.17
C HIS A 57 20.42 -34.23 -58.53
N GLY A 58 21.48 -34.29 -57.71
CA GLY A 58 21.85 -35.51 -56.97
C GLY A 58 22.43 -36.62 -57.84
N LYS A 59 23.02 -36.31 -58.99
CA LYS A 59 23.56 -37.29 -59.95
C LYS A 59 24.93 -37.80 -59.52
N TYR A 60 24.95 -38.75 -58.58
CA TYR A 60 26.18 -39.27 -57.97
C TYR A 60 27.22 -39.78 -58.97
N ASP A 61 26.82 -40.64 -59.91
CA ASP A 61 27.76 -41.22 -60.87
C ASP A 61 28.33 -40.18 -61.84
N MET A 62 27.50 -39.20 -62.25
CA MET A 62 27.96 -38.08 -63.07
C MET A 62 28.94 -37.18 -62.31
N VAL A 63 28.71 -36.91 -61.03
CA VAL A 63 29.66 -36.16 -60.19
C VAL A 63 31.01 -36.90 -60.14
N ARG A 64 31.03 -38.21 -59.96
CA ARG A 64 32.28 -38.99 -59.96
C ARG A 64 33.02 -38.94 -61.29
N VAL A 65 32.29 -39.05 -62.41
CA VAL A 65 32.85 -38.93 -63.76
C VAL A 65 33.42 -37.54 -63.99
N ILE A 66 32.72 -36.48 -63.58
CA ILE A 66 33.20 -35.10 -63.72
C ILE A 66 34.49 -34.89 -62.92
N LEU A 67 34.54 -35.35 -61.66
CA LEU A 67 35.72 -35.23 -60.81
C LEU A 67 36.92 -36.02 -61.36
N SER A 68 36.72 -37.18 -62.01
CA SER A 68 37.82 -38.00 -62.53
C SER A 68 38.49 -37.46 -63.80
N HIS A 69 37.85 -36.52 -64.50
CA HIS A 69 38.36 -35.94 -65.75
C HIS A 69 39.03 -34.58 -65.58
N SER A 70 38.98 -33.98 -64.39
CA SER A 70 39.65 -32.72 -64.12
C SER A 70 41.10 -32.92 -63.71
N SER A 71 42.00 -32.09 -64.24
CA SER A 71 43.40 -32.10 -63.84
C SER A 71 43.66 -31.43 -62.49
N ASP A 72 42.74 -30.57 -62.04
CA ASP A 72 42.76 -29.88 -60.74
C ASP A 72 41.39 -29.96 -60.07
N VAL A 73 41.13 -31.11 -59.45
CA VAL A 73 39.85 -31.43 -58.81
C VAL A 73 39.49 -30.43 -57.71
N HIS A 74 40.48 -29.97 -56.94
CA HIS A 74 40.26 -29.02 -55.85
C HIS A 74 39.76 -27.66 -56.39
N LYS A 75 40.39 -27.15 -57.45
CA LYS A 75 39.94 -25.91 -58.09
C LYS A 75 38.54 -26.04 -58.71
N LEU A 76 38.19 -27.22 -59.22
CA LEU A 76 36.87 -27.49 -59.79
C LEU A 76 35.75 -27.49 -58.73
N VAL A 77 35.98 -28.11 -57.57
CA VAL A 77 34.96 -28.15 -56.49
C VAL A 77 34.77 -26.81 -55.78
N GLU A 78 35.82 -25.97 -55.76
CA GLU A 78 35.77 -24.63 -55.19
C GLU A 78 35.19 -23.57 -56.13
N PHE A 79 34.95 -23.92 -57.39
CA PHE A 79 34.34 -22.99 -58.33
C PHE A 79 32.89 -22.67 -57.93
N HIS A 80 32.53 -21.40 -58.07
CA HIS A 80 31.31 -20.85 -57.49
C HIS A 80 30.43 -20.14 -58.53
N GLY A 81 29.12 -20.16 -58.30
CA GLY A 81 28.12 -19.57 -59.19
C GLY A 81 26.92 -18.96 -58.46
N TYR A 82 25.82 -18.78 -59.20
CA TYR A 82 24.57 -18.20 -58.74
C TYR A 82 23.45 -19.22 -58.86
N VAL A 83 22.81 -19.60 -57.76
CA VAL A 83 21.76 -20.65 -57.75
C VAL A 83 20.58 -20.19 -56.92
N PHE A 84 19.36 -20.51 -57.37
CA PHE A 84 18.17 -20.29 -56.56
C PHE A 84 18.06 -21.39 -55.50
N ARG A 85 17.87 -20.97 -54.26
CA ARG A 85 17.42 -21.86 -53.19
C ARG A 85 15.95 -22.25 -53.43
N ILE A 86 15.49 -23.28 -52.72
CA ILE A 86 14.10 -23.78 -52.80
C ILE A 86 13.07 -22.70 -52.46
N ASP A 87 13.42 -21.73 -51.61
CA ASP A 87 12.57 -20.58 -51.24
C ASP A 87 12.56 -19.44 -52.28
N GLY A 88 13.24 -19.62 -53.43
CA GLY A 88 13.34 -18.62 -54.49
C GLY A 88 14.42 -17.56 -54.25
N THR A 89 15.23 -17.66 -53.19
CA THR A 89 16.32 -16.71 -52.94
C THR A 89 17.53 -17.00 -53.82
N LEU A 90 18.06 -15.97 -54.49
CA LEU A 90 19.29 -16.10 -55.27
C LEU A 90 20.50 -16.12 -54.34
N VAL A 91 21.23 -17.24 -54.33
CA VAL A 91 22.45 -17.42 -53.55
C VAL A 91 23.66 -17.18 -54.44
N LYS A 92 24.46 -16.17 -54.07
CA LYS A 92 25.74 -15.86 -54.73
C LYS A 92 26.88 -16.65 -54.10
N ASN A 93 27.88 -16.98 -54.90
CA ASN A 93 29.04 -17.79 -54.52
C ASN A 93 28.68 -19.22 -54.08
N ALA A 94 27.59 -19.78 -54.60
CA ALA A 94 27.20 -21.15 -54.33
C ALA A 94 28.20 -22.12 -54.99
N ARG A 95 28.67 -23.14 -54.26
CA ARG A 95 29.56 -24.20 -54.75
C ARG A 95 28.78 -25.50 -54.98
N ALA A 96 29.39 -26.47 -55.65
CA ALA A 96 28.76 -27.77 -55.87
C ALA A 96 28.38 -28.48 -54.55
N LEU A 97 29.25 -28.37 -53.53
CA LEU A 97 28.99 -28.93 -52.20
C LEU A 97 27.74 -28.30 -51.55
N TRP A 98 27.60 -26.98 -51.65
CA TRP A 98 26.42 -26.26 -51.16
C TRP A 98 25.13 -26.73 -51.86
N CYS A 99 25.16 -26.90 -53.19
CA CYS A 99 24.02 -27.38 -53.98
C CYS A 99 23.56 -28.78 -53.52
N ALA A 100 24.50 -29.70 -53.31
CA ALA A 100 24.20 -31.04 -52.81
C ALA A 100 23.58 -31.00 -51.40
N CYS A 101 24.13 -30.19 -50.50
CA CYS A 101 23.66 -30.07 -49.12
C CYS A 101 22.26 -29.42 -49.01
N ASP A 102 21.98 -28.35 -49.76
CA ASP A 102 20.67 -27.67 -49.80
C ASP A 102 19.55 -28.60 -50.31
N ARG A 103 19.88 -29.48 -51.28
CA ARG A 103 18.91 -30.42 -51.88
C ARG A 103 18.80 -31.76 -51.18
N GLY A 104 19.62 -32.03 -50.17
CA GLY A 104 19.54 -33.26 -49.39
C GLY A 104 20.32 -34.44 -50.00
N HIS A 105 21.19 -34.19 -50.97
CA HIS A 105 21.94 -35.23 -51.68
C HIS A 105 23.24 -35.58 -50.95
N TYR A 106 23.12 -36.18 -49.75
CA TYR A 106 24.28 -36.47 -48.89
C TYR A 106 25.31 -37.42 -49.52
N THR A 107 24.91 -38.34 -50.41
CA THR A 107 25.83 -39.22 -51.14
C THR A 107 26.73 -38.45 -52.10
N VAL A 108 26.19 -37.40 -52.71
CA VAL A 108 26.93 -36.47 -53.56
C VAL A 108 27.81 -35.55 -52.71
N ALA A 109 27.28 -35.03 -51.59
CA ALA A 109 28.07 -34.23 -50.66
C ALA A 109 29.29 -35.02 -50.14
N ARG A 110 29.12 -36.31 -49.83
CA ARG A 110 30.21 -37.21 -49.46
C ARG A 110 31.25 -37.36 -50.55
N ALA A 111 30.84 -37.58 -51.80
CA ALA A 111 31.79 -37.65 -52.92
C ALA A 111 32.57 -36.35 -53.10
N LEU A 112 31.91 -35.19 -52.98
CA LEU A 112 32.56 -33.89 -53.11
C LEU A 112 33.57 -33.61 -51.98
N ILE A 113 33.32 -34.08 -50.75
CA ILE A 113 34.24 -33.95 -49.62
C ILE A 113 35.39 -34.97 -49.74
N GLU A 114 35.08 -36.25 -49.84
CA GLU A 114 36.07 -37.35 -49.74
C GLU A 114 36.91 -37.52 -51.01
N ILE A 115 36.32 -37.33 -52.19
CA ILE A 115 37.00 -37.47 -53.49
C ILE A 115 37.46 -36.10 -54.00
N GLY A 116 36.63 -35.09 -53.83
CA GLY A 116 36.86 -33.74 -54.37
C GLY A 116 37.72 -32.83 -53.49
N GLY A 117 37.82 -33.09 -52.19
CA GLY A 117 38.52 -32.21 -51.26
C GLY A 117 37.84 -30.84 -51.10
N ALA A 118 36.51 -30.79 -51.19
CA ALA A 118 35.74 -29.56 -51.06
C ALA A 118 35.79 -28.99 -49.63
N ASP A 119 35.99 -27.68 -49.51
CA ASP A 119 36.04 -26.95 -48.25
C ASP A 119 34.63 -26.87 -47.62
N ILE A 120 34.48 -27.35 -46.40
CA ILE A 120 33.19 -27.41 -45.68
C ILE A 120 32.85 -26.06 -45.01
N ASP A 121 33.85 -25.27 -44.64
CA ASP A 121 33.69 -24.04 -43.86
C ASP A 121 33.37 -22.82 -44.72
N ASN A 122 33.76 -22.86 -46.01
CA ASN A 122 33.62 -21.74 -46.93
C ASN A 122 32.24 -21.66 -47.63
N GLY A 123 31.14 -21.71 -46.87
CA GLY A 123 29.79 -21.60 -47.44
C GLY A 123 29.52 -20.19 -48.03
N PRO A 124 28.57 -20.05 -48.98
CA PRO A 124 28.33 -18.79 -49.70
C PRO A 124 27.96 -17.62 -48.77
N ARG A 125 27.29 -17.92 -47.66
CA ARG A 125 26.86 -16.92 -46.67
C ARG A 125 27.04 -17.38 -45.23
N TYR A 126 26.90 -18.68 -44.97
CA TYR A 126 27.00 -19.28 -43.64
C TYR A 126 27.67 -20.65 -43.73
N PRO A 127 28.12 -21.25 -42.60
CA PRO A 127 28.62 -22.62 -42.59
C PRO A 127 27.59 -23.59 -43.19
N ILE A 128 28.06 -24.61 -43.91
CA ILE A 128 27.18 -25.48 -44.69
C ILE A 128 26.15 -26.25 -43.85
N LEU A 129 26.48 -26.52 -42.58
CA LEU A 129 25.56 -27.10 -41.61
C LEU A 129 24.33 -26.21 -41.40
N ILE A 130 24.52 -24.89 -41.27
CA ILE A 130 23.43 -23.93 -41.10
C ILE A 130 22.53 -23.92 -42.34
N ASP A 131 23.11 -24.00 -43.53
CA ASP A 131 22.33 -24.04 -44.77
C ASP A 131 21.53 -25.34 -44.92
N ALA A 132 22.09 -26.49 -44.52
CA ALA A 132 21.36 -27.76 -44.47
C ALA A 132 20.20 -27.73 -43.46
N ILE A 133 20.38 -27.06 -42.32
CA ILE A 133 19.32 -26.86 -41.31
C ILE A 133 18.22 -25.95 -41.85
N ILE A 134 18.56 -24.81 -42.49
CA ILE A 134 17.56 -23.90 -43.09
C ILE A 134 16.75 -24.62 -44.17
N ALA A 135 17.39 -25.51 -44.94
CA ALA A 135 16.74 -26.32 -45.96
C ALA A 135 15.93 -27.52 -45.40
N GLY A 136 15.96 -27.76 -44.08
CA GLY A 136 15.21 -28.84 -43.44
C GLY A 136 15.71 -30.25 -43.80
N ARG A 137 16.99 -30.42 -44.14
CA ARG A 137 17.55 -31.69 -44.62
C ARG A 137 18.18 -32.50 -43.50
N LEU A 138 17.38 -33.27 -42.77
CA LEU A 138 17.86 -34.09 -41.65
C LEU A 138 18.99 -35.04 -42.04
N ASP A 139 18.91 -35.71 -43.19
CA ASP A 139 19.92 -36.69 -43.62
C ASP A 139 21.28 -36.04 -43.89
N THR A 140 21.28 -34.84 -44.48
CA THR A 140 22.49 -34.03 -44.65
C THR A 140 23.05 -33.55 -43.32
N VAL A 141 22.19 -33.09 -42.41
CA VAL A 141 22.59 -32.64 -41.06
C VAL A 141 23.22 -33.79 -40.26
N ARG A 142 22.62 -34.99 -40.32
CA ARG A 142 23.15 -36.23 -39.74
C ARG A 142 24.52 -36.56 -40.33
N PHE A 143 24.61 -36.58 -41.66
CA PHE A 143 25.86 -36.86 -42.37
C PHE A 143 27.00 -35.90 -41.98
N LEU A 144 26.74 -34.60 -41.90
CA LEU A 144 27.75 -33.60 -41.55
C LEU A 144 28.22 -33.72 -40.09
N ILE A 145 27.33 -34.01 -39.16
CA ILE A 145 27.65 -34.11 -37.72
C ILE A 145 28.28 -35.46 -37.37
N ASP A 146 27.70 -36.58 -37.84
CA ASP A 146 28.16 -37.93 -37.46
C ASP A 146 29.57 -38.25 -37.98
N ASN A 147 29.97 -37.66 -39.10
CA ASN A 147 31.32 -37.81 -39.66
C ASN A 147 32.31 -36.75 -39.15
N GLY A 148 31.90 -35.85 -38.25
CA GLY A 148 32.75 -34.80 -37.70
C GLY A 148 33.14 -33.71 -38.70
N TYR A 149 32.40 -33.56 -39.81
CA TYR A 149 32.65 -32.56 -40.84
C TYR A 149 32.26 -31.15 -40.40
N ALA A 150 31.30 -31.00 -39.50
CA ALA A 150 30.87 -29.70 -38.99
C ALA A 150 30.68 -29.72 -37.47
N ASP A 151 31.02 -28.60 -36.81
CA ASP A 151 30.68 -28.40 -35.40
C ASP A 151 29.17 -28.25 -35.23
N ILE A 152 28.59 -29.07 -34.36
CA ILE A 152 27.18 -29.05 -33.98
C ILE A 152 26.72 -27.68 -33.49
N ASN A 153 27.61 -26.90 -32.87
CA ASN A 153 27.32 -25.56 -32.33
C ASN A 153 27.72 -24.42 -33.29
N ASN A 154 27.93 -24.73 -34.57
CA ASN A 154 28.20 -23.71 -35.58
C ASN A 154 27.18 -22.57 -35.51
N THR A 155 27.67 -21.35 -35.71
CA THR A 155 26.84 -20.15 -35.65
C THR A 155 26.67 -19.54 -37.03
N ARG A 156 25.43 -19.15 -37.32
CA ARG A 156 25.13 -18.22 -38.40
C ARG A 156 25.76 -16.88 -38.05
N ASN A 157 26.86 -16.52 -38.70
CA ASN A 157 27.52 -15.22 -38.53
C ASN A 157 27.02 -14.26 -39.61
N ASN A 158 26.08 -13.38 -39.25
CA ASN A 158 25.72 -12.22 -40.06
C ASN A 158 25.99 -10.96 -39.21
N ASP A 159 26.20 -9.81 -39.87
CA ASP A 159 26.58 -8.54 -39.24
C ASP A 159 25.70 -8.10 -38.04
N ASN A 160 24.49 -8.65 -37.91
CA ASN A 160 23.49 -8.29 -36.91
C ASN A 160 22.98 -9.46 -36.04
N TYR A 161 23.30 -10.72 -36.33
CA TYR A 161 22.76 -11.87 -35.58
C TYR A 161 23.71 -13.07 -35.58
N LYS A 162 24.02 -13.58 -34.37
CA LYS A 162 24.81 -14.81 -34.16
C LYS A 162 23.96 -15.90 -33.51
N LEU A 163 23.40 -16.80 -34.33
CA LEU A 163 22.47 -17.86 -33.90
C LEU A 163 23.11 -19.23 -34.11
N ASN A 164 23.05 -20.13 -33.12
CA ASN A 164 23.58 -21.49 -33.27
C ASN A 164 22.64 -22.39 -34.10
N SER A 165 23.16 -23.54 -34.51
CA SER A 165 22.44 -24.59 -35.24
C SER A 165 21.10 -24.96 -34.59
N LEU A 166 21.06 -25.11 -33.26
CA LEU A 166 19.85 -25.46 -32.52
C LEU A 166 18.78 -24.37 -32.61
N ILE A 167 19.13 -23.10 -32.36
CA ILE A 167 18.19 -21.98 -32.49
C ILE A 167 17.66 -21.89 -33.93
N MET A 168 18.51 -22.12 -34.93
CA MET A 168 18.06 -22.13 -36.33
C MET A 168 17.03 -23.23 -36.58
N ALA A 169 17.28 -24.46 -36.11
CA ALA A 169 16.31 -25.55 -36.23
C ALA A 169 14.98 -25.24 -35.52
N VAL A 170 15.04 -24.59 -34.34
CA VAL A 170 13.86 -24.14 -33.59
C VAL A 170 13.09 -23.03 -34.32
N ILE A 171 13.77 -22.03 -34.89
CA ILE A 171 13.14 -20.92 -35.63
C ILE A 171 12.30 -21.43 -36.81
N HIS A 172 12.76 -22.48 -37.47
CA HIS A 172 12.07 -23.14 -38.58
C HIS A 172 11.06 -24.22 -38.13
N GLY A 173 11.01 -24.56 -36.84
CA GLY A 173 10.06 -25.54 -36.31
C GLY A 173 10.37 -26.99 -36.68
N TYR A 174 11.63 -27.32 -37.01
CA TYR A 174 12.03 -28.66 -37.43
C TYR A 174 12.26 -29.58 -36.23
N THR A 175 11.17 -30.09 -35.64
CA THR A 175 11.19 -30.96 -34.44
C THR A 175 12.16 -32.14 -34.57
N HIS A 176 12.23 -32.77 -35.74
CA HIS A 176 13.12 -33.91 -36.00
C HIS A 176 14.61 -33.54 -36.07
N ILE A 177 14.94 -32.33 -36.54
CA ILE A 177 16.32 -31.80 -36.50
C ILE A 177 16.68 -31.38 -35.07
N VAL A 178 15.75 -30.74 -34.35
CA VAL A 178 15.95 -30.36 -32.94
C VAL A 178 16.22 -31.59 -32.08
N ALA A 179 15.41 -32.65 -32.20
CA ALA A 179 15.62 -33.89 -31.46
C ALA A 179 17.01 -34.49 -31.72
N PHE A 180 17.44 -34.54 -32.98
CA PHE A 180 18.77 -35.04 -33.36
C PHE A 180 19.90 -34.17 -32.79
N LEU A 181 19.79 -32.85 -32.87
CA LEU A 181 20.82 -31.94 -32.33
C LEU A 181 20.93 -32.06 -30.81
N LEU A 182 19.82 -32.23 -30.09
CA LEU A 182 19.82 -32.44 -28.64
C LEU A 182 20.40 -33.82 -28.26
N GLU A 183 20.06 -34.88 -29.01
CA GLU A 183 20.63 -36.23 -28.84
C GLU A 183 22.18 -36.20 -28.95
N LYS A 184 22.70 -35.37 -29.85
CA LYS A 184 24.15 -35.21 -30.09
C LYS A 184 24.82 -34.20 -29.15
N GLY A 185 24.13 -33.67 -28.15
CA GLY A 185 24.69 -32.80 -27.13
C GLY A 185 24.88 -31.33 -27.56
N SER A 186 24.02 -30.82 -28.46
CA SER A 186 24.02 -29.40 -28.81
C SER A 186 23.75 -28.50 -27.59
N GLN A 187 24.34 -27.31 -27.57
CA GLN A 187 24.17 -26.33 -26.49
C GLN A 187 22.73 -25.79 -26.44
N CYS A 188 21.91 -26.33 -25.52
CA CYS A 188 20.50 -25.97 -25.32
C CYS A 188 20.29 -24.55 -24.77
N ASP A 189 21.17 -24.08 -23.89
CA ASP A 189 21.11 -22.76 -23.24
C ASP A 189 21.99 -21.69 -23.90
N TYR A 190 22.39 -21.90 -25.16
CA TYR A 190 23.08 -20.88 -25.92
C TYR A 190 22.22 -19.60 -26.03
N MET A 191 22.75 -18.48 -25.55
CA MET A 191 22.11 -17.17 -25.62
C MET A 191 22.56 -16.43 -26.87
N ALA A 192 21.62 -16.10 -27.76
CA ALA A 192 21.92 -15.28 -28.93
C ALA A 192 22.46 -13.90 -28.52
N PRO A 193 23.67 -13.46 -28.94
CA PRO A 193 24.31 -12.24 -28.42
C PRO A 193 23.52 -10.94 -28.60
N THR A 194 22.63 -10.88 -29.59
CA THR A 194 21.85 -9.68 -29.87
C THR A 194 20.59 -9.55 -29.03
N SER A 195 19.98 -10.65 -28.59
CA SER A 195 18.70 -10.65 -27.88
C SER A 195 18.73 -11.36 -26.51
N ASN A 196 19.77 -12.15 -26.22
CA ASN A 196 19.84 -13.13 -25.15
C ASN A 196 18.70 -14.17 -25.17
N ASN A 197 18.01 -14.36 -26.30
CA ASN A 197 17.01 -15.42 -26.42
C ASN A 197 17.71 -16.79 -26.56
N THR A 198 17.20 -17.79 -25.83
CA THR A 198 17.62 -19.19 -25.95
C THR A 198 16.73 -19.95 -26.93
N ALA A 199 17.09 -21.20 -27.26
CA ALA A 199 16.24 -22.09 -28.04
C ALA A 199 14.83 -22.22 -27.42
N LEU A 200 14.74 -22.32 -26.08
CA LEU A 200 13.48 -22.40 -25.36
C LEU A 200 12.66 -21.10 -25.49
N SER A 201 13.32 -19.93 -25.45
CA SER A 201 12.66 -18.64 -25.70
C SER A 201 12.01 -18.57 -27.09
N TYR A 202 12.71 -19.03 -28.14
CA TYR A 202 12.18 -19.05 -29.51
C TYR A 202 11.02 -20.05 -29.68
N ALA A 203 11.13 -21.24 -29.09
CA ALA A 203 10.09 -22.26 -29.13
C ALA A 203 8.80 -21.79 -28.45
N ALA A 204 8.93 -21.19 -27.25
CA ALA A 204 7.83 -20.61 -26.49
C ALA A 204 7.15 -19.45 -27.24
N MET A 205 7.94 -18.54 -27.84
CA MET A 205 7.43 -17.42 -28.63
C MET A 205 6.66 -17.88 -29.88
N LYS A 206 7.13 -18.93 -30.57
CA LYS A 206 6.52 -19.42 -31.81
C LYS A 206 5.30 -20.31 -31.55
N GLY A 207 5.23 -20.98 -30.40
CA GLY A 207 4.16 -21.92 -30.06
C GLY A 207 4.48 -23.37 -30.39
N TYR A 208 5.76 -23.77 -30.35
CA TYR A 208 6.17 -25.14 -30.67
C TYR A 208 6.22 -26.00 -29.40
N LEU A 209 5.06 -26.42 -28.89
CA LEU A 209 4.93 -27.19 -27.64
C LEU A 209 5.83 -28.44 -27.61
N GLU A 210 5.88 -29.20 -28.71
CA GLU A 210 6.70 -30.42 -28.76
C GLU A 210 8.20 -30.11 -28.69
N ILE A 211 8.63 -29.00 -29.30
CA ILE A 211 10.02 -28.53 -29.19
C ILE A 211 10.31 -28.03 -27.77
N VAL A 212 9.36 -27.36 -27.12
CA VAL A 212 9.48 -26.95 -25.71
C VAL A 212 9.68 -28.18 -24.81
N ARG A 213 8.88 -29.24 -24.99
CA ARG A 213 9.03 -30.49 -24.23
C ARG A 213 10.40 -31.14 -24.44
N LEU A 214 10.87 -31.22 -25.69
CA LEU A 214 12.20 -31.75 -26.01
C LEU A 214 13.32 -30.94 -25.36
N LEU A 215 13.23 -29.60 -25.39
CA LEU A 215 14.22 -28.72 -24.79
C LEU A 215 14.22 -28.83 -23.25
N CYS A 216 13.06 -28.87 -22.61
CA CYS A 216 12.95 -29.07 -21.17
C CYS A 216 13.47 -30.45 -20.75
N ALA A 217 13.16 -31.51 -21.51
CA ALA A 217 13.70 -32.86 -21.29
C ALA A 217 15.22 -32.92 -21.44
N ALA A 218 15.80 -32.09 -22.31
CA ALA A 218 17.25 -31.94 -22.48
C ALA A 218 17.89 -31.00 -21.43
N GLY A 219 17.14 -30.53 -20.43
CA GLY A 219 17.64 -29.71 -19.33
C GLY A 219 17.79 -28.22 -19.63
N ALA A 220 17.08 -27.68 -20.64
CA ALA A 220 17.11 -26.25 -20.94
C ALA A 220 16.55 -25.41 -19.77
N CYS A 221 17.21 -24.30 -19.45
CA CYS A 221 16.87 -23.43 -18.33
C CYS A 221 15.59 -22.61 -18.61
N SER A 222 14.52 -22.91 -17.86
CA SER A 222 13.20 -22.26 -17.97
C SER A 222 13.14 -20.84 -17.40
N SER A 223 14.12 -20.41 -16.59
CA SER A 223 14.17 -19.10 -15.93
C SER A 223 15.10 -18.09 -16.62
N SER A 224 15.69 -18.46 -17.76
CA SER A 224 16.61 -17.58 -18.51
C SER A 224 15.91 -16.32 -19.01
N LYS A 225 16.42 -15.14 -18.63
CA LYS A 225 15.89 -13.83 -19.06
C LYS A 225 16.62 -13.30 -20.29
N ASN A 226 15.85 -12.87 -21.28
CA ASN A 226 16.39 -12.18 -22.45
C ASN A 226 16.76 -10.71 -22.14
N LYS A 227 17.26 -9.94 -23.13
CA LYS A 227 17.64 -8.52 -22.93
C LYS A 227 16.48 -7.61 -22.51
N ASN A 228 15.24 -8.03 -22.74
CA ASN A 228 14.04 -7.33 -22.30
C ASN A 228 13.53 -7.82 -20.93
N GLY A 229 14.32 -8.65 -20.22
CA GLY A 229 13.95 -9.24 -18.93
C GLY A 229 12.91 -10.35 -19.01
N GLN A 230 12.58 -10.87 -20.20
CA GLN A 230 11.49 -11.82 -20.40
C GLN A 230 11.98 -13.28 -20.33
N THR A 231 11.27 -14.10 -19.56
CA THR A 231 11.45 -15.56 -19.51
C THR A 231 10.70 -16.26 -20.66
N PRO A 232 11.01 -17.53 -20.97
CA PRO A 232 10.20 -18.35 -21.87
C PRO A 232 8.71 -18.38 -21.52
N LEU A 233 8.36 -18.46 -20.23
CA LEU A 233 6.98 -18.38 -19.75
C LEU A 233 6.31 -17.06 -20.14
N MET A 234 6.99 -15.93 -19.89
CA MET A 234 6.49 -14.61 -20.27
C MET A 234 6.32 -14.47 -21.79
N LEU A 235 7.21 -15.07 -22.59
CA LEU A 235 7.11 -15.05 -24.05
C LEU A 235 5.95 -15.90 -24.56
N ALA A 236 5.68 -17.07 -23.97
CA ALA A 236 4.52 -17.89 -24.29
C ALA A 236 3.21 -17.14 -23.99
N ALA A 237 3.10 -16.55 -22.80
CA ALA A 237 1.95 -15.76 -22.38
C ALA A 237 1.71 -14.54 -23.30
N LYS A 238 2.78 -13.80 -23.65
CA LYS A 238 2.70 -12.64 -24.56
C LYS A 238 2.19 -13.01 -25.96
N ASN A 239 2.46 -14.23 -26.41
CA ASN A 239 2.03 -14.77 -27.71
C ASN A 239 0.78 -15.67 -27.60
N GLU A 240 0.06 -15.66 -26.46
CA GLU A 240 -1.17 -16.43 -26.25
C GLU A 240 -1.00 -17.94 -26.47
N ARG A 241 0.17 -18.49 -26.10
CA ARG A 241 0.47 -19.93 -26.17
C ARG A 241 0.16 -20.60 -24.83
N MET A 242 -1.14 -20.72 -24.51
CA MET A 242 -1.60 -21.15 -23.18
C MET A 242 -1.24 -22.61 -22.85
N ASP A 243 -1.16 -23.46 -23.86
CA ASP A 243 -0.67 -24.84 -23.75
C ASP A 243 0.79 -24.92 -23.27
N ILE A 244 1.62 -23.98 -23.70
CA ILE A 244 3.01 -23.84 -23.24
C ILE A 244 3.07 -23.18 -21.86
N VAL A 245 2.18 -22.23 -21.56
CA VAL A 245 2.07 -21.60 -20.24
C VAL A 245 1.75 -22.65 -19.17
N ASP A 246 0.76 -23.51 -19.42
CA ASP A 246 0.38 -24.58 -18.51
C ASP A 246 1.56 -25.55 -18.27
N TYR A 247 2.22 -25.99 -19.35
CA TYR A 247 3.39 -26.87 -19.25
C TYR A 247 4.55 -26.25 -18.47
N LEU A 248 4.93 -24.99 -18.74
CA LEU A 248 6.05 -24.34 -18.05
C LEU A 248 5.74 -23.99 -16.58
N LEU A 249 4.47 -23.74 -16.23
CA LEU A 249 4.04 -23.52 -14.84
C LEU A 249 4.01 -24.80 -14.00
N GLU A 250 3.91 -25.97 -14.62
CA GLU A 250 4.09 -27.26 -13.93
C GLU A 250 5.56 -27.51 -13.59
N GLN A 251 6.50 -26.94 -14.34
CA GLN A 251 7.94 -27.13 -14.17
C GLN A 251 8.60 -26.09 -13.24
N ASN A 252 7.95 -24.93 -13.01
CA ASN A 252 8.48 -23.83 -12.21
C ASN A 252 7.76 -23.69 -10.85
N ASP A 253 8.36 -22.94 -9.91
CA ASP A 253 7.67 -22.53 -8.68
C ASP A 253 6.40 -21.73 -9.04
N SER A 254 5.28 -22.17 -8.47
CA SER A 254 3.96 -21.67 -8.79
C SER A 254 3.78 -20.19 -8.46
N GLU A 255 4.41 -19.68 -7.41
CA GLU A 255 4.20 -18.29 -7.00
C GLU A 255 4.99 -17.31 -7.88
N THR A 256 6.26 -17.61 -8.16
CA THR A 256 7.08 -16.80 -9.08
C THR A 256 6.54 -16.82 -10.51
N GLY A 257 6.08 -17.99 -10.99
CA GLY A 257 5.45 -18.11 -12.30
C GLY A 257 4.17 -17.27 -12.43
N ILE A 258 3.33 -17.20 -11.39
CA ILE A 258 2.12 -16.37 -11.38
C ILE A 258 2.47 -14.88 -11.43
N LYS A 259 3.47 -14.41 -10.67
CA LYS A 259 3.95 -13.02 -10.70
C LYS A 259 4.42 -12.62 -12.10
N GLU A 260 5.14 -13.50 -12.80
CA GLU A 260 5.56 -13.26 -14.18
C GLU A 260 4.38 -13.11 -15.15
N LEU A 261 3.34 -13.93 -15.00
CA LEU A 261 2.13 -13.83 -15.82
C LEU A 261 1.33 -12.55 -15.55
N GLU A 262 1.21 -12.16 -14.28
CA GLU A 262 0.59 -10.91 -13.87
C GLU A 262 1.29 -9.70 -14.52
N LEU A 263 2.63 -9.66 -14.48
CA LEU A 263 3.41 -8.60 -15.14
C LEU A 263 3.20 -8.57 -16.67
N VAL A 264 3.06 -9.74 -17.31
CA VAL A 264 2.73 -9.83 -18.74
C VAL A 264 1.32 -9.30 -19.02
N ALA A 265 0.32 -9.66 -18.22
CA ALA A 265 -1.04 -9.15 -18.33
C ALA A 265 -1.05 -7.61 -18.26
N CYS A 266 -0.36 -7.06 -17.26
CA CYS A 266 -0.22 -5.62 -17.10
C CYS A 266 0.53 -4.97 -18.27
N SER A 267 1.48 -5.66 -18.92
CA SER A 267 2.24 -5.12 -20.05
C SER A 267 1.38 -4.84 -21.30
N PHE A 268 0.29 -5.58 -21.50
CA PHE A 268 -0.62 -5.34 -22.62
C PHE A 268 -1.26 -3.96 -22.51
N ILE A 269 -1.61 -3.53 -21.30
CA ILE A 269 -2.23 -2.23 -21.02
C ILE A 269 -1.28 -1.04 -21.24
N VAL A 270 0.02 -1.20 -20.96
CA VAL A 270 1.01 -0.11 -21.19
C VAL A 270 1.20 0.18 -22.68
N ILE A 271 0.97 -0.81 -23.54
CA ILE A 271 1.03 -0.65 -25.00
C ILE A 271 -0.18 0.15 -25.50
N VAL A 272 -1.36 -0.05 -24.91
CA VAL A 272 -2.62 0.64 -25.22
C VAL A 272 -2.48 2.16 -25.08
N THR A 273 -1.80 2.64 -24.03
CA THR A 273 -1.73 4.08 -23.74
C THR A 273 -0.85 4.88 -24.67
N ASN A 274 0.05 4.24 -25.42
CA ASN A 274 0.91 4.89 -26.40
C ASN A 274 0.32 4.88 -27.82
N ASN A 275 -0.87 4.28 -28.00
CA ASN A 275 -1.40 3.96 -29.32
C ASN A 275 -2.82 4.51 -29.48
N ASN A 276 -3.02 5.49 -30.36
CA ASN A 276 -4.32 6.18 -30.54
C ASN A 276 -5.36 5.36 -31.33
N ASN A 277 -5.07 4.08 -31.61
CA ASN A 277 -5.93 3.22 -32.41
C ASN A 277 -6.83 2.34 -31.51
N ASN A 278 -8.11 2.71 -31.42
CA ASN A 278 -9.12 2.01 -30.60
C ASN A 278 -9.21 0.50 -30.87
N ILE A 279 -8.98 0.04 -32.10
CA ILE A 279 -9.03 -1.39 -32.44
C ILE A 279 -7.86 -2.13 -31.78
N ILE A 280 -6.66 -1.56 -31.85
CA ILE A 280 -5.46 -2.14 -31.23
C ILE A 280 -5.61 -2.14 -29.70
N GLN A 281 -6.17 -1.06 -29.14
CA GLN A 281 -6.47 -0.96 -27.72
C GLN A 281 -7.38 -2.09 -27.24
N GLN A 282 -8.50 -2.31 -27.94
CA GLN A 282 -9.47 -3.34 -27.59
C GLN A 282 -8.87 -4.74 -27.65
N VAL A 283 -8.04 -5.04 -28.67
CA VAL A 283 -7.33 -6.32 -28.77
C VAL A 283 -6.41 -6.56 -27.57
N HIS A 284 -5.69 -5.54 -27.11
CA HIS A 284 -4.79 -5.67 -25.96
C HIS A 284 -5.54 -5.81 -24.62
N PHE A 285 -6.66 -5.12 -24.43
CA PHE A 285 -7.53 -5.35 -23.27
C PHE A 285 -8.05 -6.79 -23.24
N GLN A 286 -8.49 -7.32 -24.39
CA GLN A 286 -8.95 -8.71 -24.49
C GLN A 286 -7.84 -9.72 -24.17
N LYS A 287 -6.60 -9.45 -24.58
CA LYS A 287 -5.44 -10.28 -24.20
C LYS A 287 -5.19 -10.26 -22.69
N MET A 288 -5.28 -9.09 -22.05
CA MET A 288 -5.15 -8.98 -20.59
C MET A 288 -6.27 -9.73 -19.87
N ILE A 289 -7.53 -9.53 -20.27
CA ILE A 289 -8.70 -10.19 -19.67
C ILE A 289 -8.53 -11.71 -19.72
N ARG A 290 -8.22 -12.27 -20.90
CA ARG A 290 -7.99 -13.73 -21.05
C ARG A 290 -6.86 -14.24 -20.15
N LEU A 291 -5.76 -13.50 -20.05
CA LEU A 291 -4.64 -13.91 -19.21
C LEU A 291 -4.96 -13.79 -17.72
N MET A 292 -5.70 -12.75 -17.30
CA MET A 292 -6.17 -12.58 -15.92
C MET A 292 -7.13 -13.68 -15.50
N TYR A 293 -8.09 -14.06 -16.36
CA TYR A 293 -8.96 -15.21 -16.11
C TYR A 293 -8.16 -16.49 -15.85
N LYS A 294 -7.15 -16.74 -16.69
CA LYS A 294 -6.27 -17.90 -16.52
C LYS A 294 -5.47 -17.82 -15.21
N ILE A 295 -4.99 -16.63 -14.82
CA ILE A 295 -4.30 -16.43 -13.54
C ILE A 295 -5.22 -16.72 -12.35
N PHE A 296 -6.47 -16.23 -12.36
CA PHE A 296 -7.44 -16.51 -11.30
C PHE A 296 -7.77 -18.01 -11.20
N GLU A 297 -7.97 -18.68 -12.34
CA GLU A 297 -8.18 -20.13 -12.40
C GLU A 297 -6.98 -20.89 -11.78
N ILE A 298 -5.75 -20.52 -12.15
CA ILE A 298 -4.53 -21.14 -11.61
C ILE A 298 -4.41 -20.91 -10.10
N ARG A 299 -4.67 -19.69 -9.61
CA ARG A 299 -4.64 -19.37 -8.17
C ARG A 299 -5.66 -20.19 -7.39
N GLN A 300 -6.85 -20.37 -7.94
CA GLN A 300 -7.91 -21.20 -7.33
C GLN A 300 -7.51 -22.67 -7.28
N ILE A 301 -6.98 -23.22 -8.38
CA ILE A 301 -6.52 -24.62 -8.44
C ILE A 301 -5.34 -24.88 -7.48
N LYS A 302 -4.40 -23.94 -7.38
CA LYS A 302 -3.20 -24.07 -6.54
C LYS A 302 -3.39 -23.58 -5.10
N ASN A 303 -4.57 -23.07 -4.73
CA ASN A 303 -4.90 -22.50 -3.41
C ASN A 303 -3.91 -21.42 -2.93
N ILE A 304 -3.56 -20.47 -3.81
CA ILE A 304 -2.60 -19.40 -3.52
C ILE A 304 -3.35 -18.09 -3.26
N SER A 305 -3.33 -17.63 -2.01
CA SER A 305 -3.92 -16.34 -1.62
C SER A 305 -3.10 -15.16 -2.12
N LYS A 306 -3.74 -14.00 -2.21
CA LYS A 306 -3.20 -12.77 -2.75
C LYS A 306 -3.02 -11.78 -1.60
N THR A 307 -1.89 -11.07 -1.59
CA THR A 307 -1.67 -10.00 -0.61
C THR A 307 -2.42 -8.74 -1.04
N VAL A 308 -3.13 -8.12 -0.10
CA VAL A 308 -3.97 -6.95 -0.37
C VAL A 308 -3.08 -5.72 -0.59
N ALA A 309 -3.22 -5.07 -1.75
CA ALA A 309 -2.59 -3.79 -2.01
C ALA A 309 -3.32 -2.67 -1.23
N PRO A 310 -2.61 -1.71 -0.63
CA PRO A 310 -3.24 -0.60 0.07
C PRO A 310 -4.11 0.24 -0.87
N ALA A 311 -5.23 0.76 -0.35
CA ALA A 311 -6.07 1.70 -1.09
C ALA A 311 -5.36 3.06 -1.20
N ILE A 312 -5.14 3.53 -2.43
CA ILE A 312 -4.33 4.73 -2.71
C ILE A 312 -5.20 5.82 -3.32
N ALA A 313 -5.09 7.05 -2.78
CA ALA A 313 -5.86 8.21 -3.24
C ALA A 313 -5.65 8.52 -4.74
N ALA A 314 -4.43 8.33 -5.26
CA ALA A 314 -4.11 8.47 -6.68
C ALA A 314 -4.93 7.53 -7.59
N TYR A 315 -5.29 6.36 -7.08
CA TYR A 315 -6.11 5.36 -7.76
C TYR A 315 -7.58 5.46 -7.37
N ALA A 316 -8.03 6.61 -6.85
CA ALA A 316 -9.40 6.81 -6.34
C ALA A 316 -9.81 5.77 -5.28
N PHE A 317 -8.85 5.31 -4.48
CA PHE A 317 -9.06 4.31 -3.42
C PHE A 317 -9.53 2.94 -3.90
N TYR A 318 -9.40 2.63 -5.20
CA TYR A 318 -9.66 1.29 -5.70
C TYR A 318 -8.66 0.29 -5.11
N GLN A 319 -9.17 -0.89 -4.76
CA GLN A 319 -8.38 -2.04 -4.32
C GLN A 319 -8.29 -3.09 -5.43
N GLU A 320 -7.22 -3.87 -5.40
CA GLU A 320 -6.96 -4.93 -6.36
C GLU A 320 -7.99 -6.07 -6.22
N CYS A 321 -8.52 -6.58 -7.33
CA CYS A 321 -9.48 -7.69 -7.33
C CYS A 321 -8.85 -8.96 -6.74
N GLN A 322 -9.49 -9.54 -5.74
CA GLN A 322 -9.06 -10.76 -5.07
C GLN A 322 -9.66 -12.01 -5.70
N THR A 323 -10.87 -11.90 -6.25
CA THR A 323 -11.62 -13.02 -6.82
C THR A 323 -11.95 -12.80 -8.30
N ILE A 324 -12.27 -13.89 -8.99
CA ILE A 324 -12.78 -13.86 -10.37
C ILE A 324 -14.09 -13.07 -10.46
N GLU A 325 -14.94 -13.15 -9.44
CA GLU A 325 -16.24 -12.45 -9.40
C GLU A 325 -16.09 -10.94 -9.31
N GLU A 326 -15.08 -10.46 -8.57
CA GLU A 326 -14.71 -9.04 -8.56
C GLU A 326 -14.15 -8.60 -9.90
N PHE A 327 -13.32 -9.42 -10.54
CA PHE A 327 -12.75 -9.12 -11.85
C PHE A 327 -13.83 -9.05 -12.95
N ASN A 328 -14.84 -9.91 -12.90
CA ASN A 328 -15.98 -9.91 -13.84
C ASN A 328 -16.74 -8.58 -13.81
N LYS A 329 -16.83 -7.92 -12.65
CA LYS A 329 -17.50 -6.61 -12.52
C LYS A 329 -16.77 -5.49 -13.27
N ILE A 330 -15.46 -5.63 -13.46
CA ILE A 330 -14.61 -4.56 -14.03
C ILE A 330 -14.16 -4.82 -15.47
N GLU A 331 -14.38 -6.02 -16.03
CA GLU A 331 -13.86 -6.41 -17.35
C GLU A 331 -14.37 -5.53 -18.51
N HIS A 332 -15.48 -4.83 -18.31
CA HIS A 332 -16.08 -3.92 -19.28
C HIS A 332 -15.62 -2.46 -19.12
N ASP A 333 -14.89 -2.15 -18.04
CA ASP A 333 -14.40 -0.81 -17.72
C ASP A 333 -12.89 -0.71 -17.98
N ASN A 334 -12.54 -0.14 -19.13
CA ASN A 334 -11.15 0.06 -19.54
C ASN A 334 -10.34 0.93 -18.56
N GLU A 335 -10.96 1.89 -17.89
CA GLU A 335 -10.27 2.74 -16.90
C GLU A 335 -10.01 1.95 -15.62
N ARG A 336 -10.98 1.15 -15.17
CA ARG A 336 -10.80 0.30 -14.00
C ARG A 336 -9.81 -0.82 -14.25
N LEU A 337 -9.81 -1.45 -15.43
CA LEU A 337 -8.78 -2.42 -15.85
C LEU A 337 -7.38 -1.80 -15.90
N TYR A 338 -7.29 -0.53 -16.32
CA TYR A 338 -6.03 0.19 -16.31
C TYR A 338 -5.50 0.39 -14.88
N ILE A 339 -6.38 0.81 -13.96
CA ILE A 339 -6.02 0.96 -12.54
C ILE A 339 -5.66 -0.40 -11.92
N GLU A 340 -6.37 -1.47 -12.28
CA GLU A 340 -6.05 -2.83 -11.84
C GLU A 340 -4.62 -3.22 -12.21
N ALA A 341 -4.21 -2.93 -13.44
CA ALA A 341 -2.84 -3.20 -13.89
C ALA A 341 -1.76 -2.37 -13.17
N LEU A 342 -2.09 -1.18 -12.66
CA LEU A 342 -1.17 -0.40 -11.82
C LEU A 342 -1.05 -1.01 -10.42
N LEU A 343 -2.17 -1.38 -9.81
CA LEU A 343 -2.20 -2.01 -8.49
C LEU A 343 -1.40 -3.31 -8.47
N ILE A 344 -1.61 -4.19 -9.47
CA ILE A 344 -0.83 -5.42 -9.65
C ILE A 344 0.66 -5.11 -9.79
N ARG A 345 1.02 -4.14 -10.65
CA ARG A 345 2.42 -3.77 -10.88
C ARG A 345 3.10 -3.24 -9.63
N GLU A 346 2.42 -2.39 -8.89
CA GLU A 346 2.96 -1.79 -7.69
C GLU A 346 3.25 -2.86 -6.63
N ARG A 347 2.30 -3.78 -6.39
CA ARG A 347 2.51 -4.90 -5.47
C ARG A 347 3.75 -5.72 -5.81
N ILE A 348 3.95 -6.04 -7.10
CA ILE A 348 5.05 -6.91 -7.53
C ILE A 348 6.38 -6.13 -7.58
N LEU A 349 6.43 -5.01 -8.30
CA LEU A 349 7.67 -4.32 -8.65
C LEU A 349 8.27 -3.51 -7.48
N VAL A 350 7.46 -3.11 -6.49
CA VAL A 350 7.98 -2.46 -5.28
C VAL A 350 8.85 -3.42 -4.47
N SER A 351 8.45 -4.69 -4.38
CA SER A 351 9.25 -5.72 -3.69
C SER A 351 10.54 -6.05 -4.45
N GLU A 352 10.52 -5.94 -5.78
CA GLU A 352 11.66 -6.23 -6.66
C GLU A 352 12.58 -5.01 -6.91
N LYS A 353 12.18 -3.81 -6.46
CA LYS A 353 12.87 -2.52 -6.69
C LYS A 353 13.13 -2.24 -8.18
N ASP A 354 12.14 -2.53 -9.03
CA ASP A 354 12.22 -2.38 -10.48
C ASP A 354 11.65 -1.02 -10.95
N ASP A 355 12.44 -0.23 -11.67
CA ASP A 355 12.09 1.12 -12.13
C ASP A 355 11.07 1.15 -13.28
N THR A 356 10.74 0.00 -13.87
CA THR A 356 9.74 -0.14 -14.93
C THR A 356 8.33 0.22 -14.47
N LEU A 357 8.09 0.27 -13.15
CA LEU A 357 6.84 0.75 -12.54
C LEU A 357 6.49 2.20 -12.93
N PHE A 358 7.48 3.07 -13.12
CA PHE A 358 7.24 4.51 -13.26
C PHE A 358 6.78 4.94 -14.64
N LYS A 359 7.13 4.19 -15.69
CA LYS A 359 6.74 4.54 -17.06
C LYS A 359 5.22 4.53 -17.26
N PRO A 360 4.48 3.50 -16.80
CA PRO A 360 3.01 3.53 -16.79
C PRO A 360 2.43 4.70 -15.99
N LEU A 361 2.96 4.99 -14.80
CA LEU A 361 2.50 6.08 -13.92
C LEU A 361 2.63 7.45 -14.61
N LEU A 362 3.73 7.70 -15.32
CA LEU A 362 3.93 8.92 -16.11
C LEU A 362 2.84 9.13 -17.17
N VAL A 363 2.44 8.05 -17.84
CA VAL A 363 1.41 8.12 -18.88
C VAL A 363 0.02 8.41 -18.29
N VAL A 364 -0.25 7.93 -17.08
CA VAL A 364 -1.48 8.29 -16.35
C VAL A 364 -1.49 9.76 -16.03
N GLY A 365 -0.38 10.24 -15.46
CA GLY A 365 -0.20 11.66 -15.17
C GLY A 365 -0.49 12.49 -16.41
N ASP A 366 0.06 12.09 -17.56
CA ASP A 366 -0.12 12.79 -18.83
C ASP A 366 -1.59 12.91 -19.25
N LYS A 367 -2.34 11.80 -19.17
CA LYS A 367 -3.77 11.76 -19.47
C LYS A 367 -4.61 12.53 -18.46
N LEU A 368 -4.24 12.51 -17.17
CA LEU A 368 -4.93 13.30 -16.14
C LEU A 368 -4.78 14.80 -16.40
N VAL A 369 -3.61 15.23 -16.88
CA VAL A 369 -3.37 16.62 -17.30
C VAL A 369 -4.22 16.97 -18.52
N GLU A 370 -4.29 16.11 -19.54
CA GLU A 370 -5.15 16.32 -20.72
C GLU A 370 -6.64 16.42 -20.36
N ARG A 371 -7.09 15.66 -19.35
CA ARG A 371 -8.49 15.61 -18.88
C ARG A 371 -8.83 16.70 -17.86
N GLY A 372 -7.89 17.54 -17.47
CA GLY A 372 -8.10 18.57 -16.45
C GLY A 372 -8.23 18.07 -15.01
N GLN A 373 -7.85 16.82 -14.73
CA GLN A 373 -7.94 16.18 -13.40
C GLN A 373 -6.65 16.44 -12.59
N PHE A 374 -6.39 17.71 -12.28
CA PHE A 374 -5.11 18.15 -11.74
C PHE A 374 -4.84 17.67 -10.30
N GLU A 375 -5.85 17.62 -9.43
CA GLU A 375 -5.70 17.09 -8.06
C GLU A 375 -5.33 15.60 -8.07
N ARG A 376 -5.93 14.79 -8.96
CA ARG A 376 -5.56 13.37 -9.11
C ARG A 376 -4.14 13.21 -9.66
N CYS A 377 -3.73 14.09 -10.58
CA CYS A 377 -2.37 14.12 -11.08
C CYS A 377 -1.35 14.45 -9.97
N LEU A 378 -1.73 15.34 -9.04
CA LEU A 378 -0.91 15.71 -7.89
C LEU A 378 -0.78 14.57 -6.88
N HIS A 379 -1.89 13.90 -6.52
CA HIS A 379 -1.84 12.72 -5.65
C HIS A 379 -1.04 11.56 -6.26
N LEU A 380 -1.15 11.36 -7.58
CA LEU A 380 -0.31 10.39 -8.29
C LEU A 380 1.17 10.74 -8.18
N TRP A 381 1.51 12.03 -8.21
CA TRP A 381 2.89 12.48 -8.05
C TRP A 381 3.42 12.26 -6.62
N GLU A 382 2.64 12.61 -5.60
CA GLU A 382 2.97 12.38 -4.18
C GLU A 382 3.21 10.89 -3.91
N HIS A 383 2.30 10.04 -4.40
CA HIS A 383 2.42 8.59 -4.28
C HIS A 383 3.66 8.05 -5.01
N THR A 384 3.91 8.53 -6.24
CA THR A 384 5.08 8.11 -7.00
C THR A 384 6.39 8.53 -6.32
N PHE A 385 6.41 9.69 -5.66
CA PHE A 385 7.56 10.16 -4.89
C PHE A 385 7.81 9.27 -3.66
N TYR A 386 6.74 8.92 -2.93
CA TYR A 386 6.80 7.94 -1.84
C TYR A 386 7.37 6.59 -2.31
N LEU A 387 6.92 6.10 -3.47
CA LEU A 387 7.45 4.87 -4.08
C LEU A 387 8.95 4.97 -4.42
N TYR A 388 9.41 6.11 -4.96
CA TYR A 388 10.84 6.35 -5.24
C TYR A 388 11.69 6.31 -3.96
N GLN A 389 11.20 6.93 -2.88
CA GLN A 389 11.89 6.91 -1.59
C GLN A 389 11.94 5.50 -1.00
N ASN A 390 10.82 4.78 -1.02
CA ASN A 390 10.75 3.41 -0.51
C ASN A 390 11.63 2.43 -1.28
N MET A 391 11.75 2.59 -2.60
CA MET A 391 12.57 1.71 -3.43
C MET A 391 14.06 2.08 -3.45
N ASN A 392 14.46 3.22 -2.87
CA ASN A 392 15.83 3.75 -2.93
C ASN A 392 16.39 3.86 -4.37
N LEU A 393 15.56 4.27 -5.33
CA LEU A 393 15.97 4.35 -6.73
C LEU A 393 16.69 5.67 -7.04
N GLU A 394 17.96 5.57 -7.47
CA GLU A 394 18.88 6.71 -7.66
C GLU A 394 18.61 7.54 -8.93
N THR A 395 17.81 7.05 -9.90
CA THR A 395 17.59 7.71 -11.20
C THR A 395 16.11 7.73 -11.61
N GLY A 396 15.57 8.89 -12.01
CA GLY A 396 14.25 8.98 -12.67
C GLY A 396 13.40 10.21 -12.37
N LEU A 397 13.75 10.98 -11.32
CA LEU A 397 13.01 12.18 -10.88
C LEU A 397 12.83 13.24 -11.99
N HIS A 398 13.81 13.35 -12.89
CA HIS A 398 13.80 14.26 -14.05
C HIS A 398 12.61 14.01 -15.00
N ARG A 399 12.09 12.77 -15.09
CA ARG A 399 10.98 12.42 -16.00
C ARG A 399 9.64 13.00 -15.53
N PHE A 400 9.49 13.27 -14.24
CA PHE A 400 8.29 13.89 -13.66
C PHE A 400 8.33 15.42 -13.67
N VAL A 401 9.53 16.03 -13.75
CA VAL A 401 9.70 17.48 -14.01
C VAL A 401 9.01 17.87 -15.32
N TRP A 402 9.10 17.01 -16.33
CA TRP A 402 8.40 17.20 -17.59
C TRP A 402 6.86 17.26 -17.42
N LEU A 403 6.29 16.38 -16.59
CA LEU A 403 4.86 16.36 -16.30
C LEU A 403 4.40 17.67 -15.62
N PHE A 404 5.26 18.23 -14.76
CA PHE A 404 5.08 19.53 -14.13
C PHE A 404 5.13 20.69 -15.14
N CYS A 405 6.12 20.70 -16.03
CA CYS A 405 6.20 21.65 -17.15
C CYS A 405 4.94 21.59 -18.03
N ARG A 406 4.40 20.38 -18.24
CA ARG A 406 3.17 20.20 -19.03
C ARG A 406 1.94 20.75 -18.31
N MET A 407 1.75 20.51 -17.01
CA MET A 407 0.67 21.13 -16.22
C MET A 407 0.70 22.66 -16.31
N LEU A 408 1.89 23.26 -16.28
CA LEU A 408 2.05 24.72 -16.41
C LEU A 408 1.73 25.23 -17.82
N SER A 409 2.06 24.46 -18.86
CA SER A 409 1.75 24.80 -20.25
C SER A 409 0.23 24.84 -20.54
N VAL A 410 -0.58 24.12 -19.74
CA VAL A 410 -2.05 24.08 -19.82
C VAL A 410 -2.69 25.10 -18.84
N ASN A 411 -1.91 26.02 -18.27
CA ASN A 411 -2.38 27.10 -17.40
C ASN A 411 -3.07 26.64 -16.09
N VAL A 412 -2.64 25.52 -15.53
CA VAL A 412 -3.15 25.02 -14.25
C VAL A 412 -2.80 25.96 -13.10
N HIS A 413 -3.79 26.21 -12.22
CA HIS A 413 -3.61 26.94 -10.97
C HIS A 413 -2.97 26.02 -9.93
N ILE A 414 -1.65 26.08 -9.81
CA ILE A 414 -0.90 25.46 -8.72
C ILE A 414 -0.67 26.54 -7.67
N SER A 415 -1.08 26.31 -6.42
CA SER A 415 -0.84 27.30 -5.37
C SER A 415 0.67 27.45 -5.13
N PRO A 416 1.17 28.67 -4.92
CA PRO A 416 2.60 28.93 -4.67
C PRO A 416 3.17 28.14 -3.50
N GLN A 417 2.36 27.84 -2.48
CA GLN A 417 2.74 26.99 -1.34
C GLN A 417 2.93 25.54 -1.77
N ARG A 418 2.00 24.97 -2.54
CA ARG A 418 2.11 23.62 -3.09
C ARG A 418 3.29 23.51 -4.07
N PHE A 419 3.56 24.54 -4.88
CA PHE A 419 4.75 24.59 -5.74
C PHE A 419 6.06 24.46 -4.93
N VAL A 420 6.19 25.23 -3.84
CA VAL A 420 7.39 25.17 -2.98
C VAL A 420 7.52 23.81 -2.28
N GLN A 421 6.42 23.19 -1.86
CA GLN A 421 6.42 21.85 -1.26
C GLN A 421 6.91 20.79 -2.24
N ILE A 422 6.38 20.79 -3.48
CA ILE A 422 6.81 19.90 -4.58
C ILE A 422 8.31 20.08 -4.85
N CYS A 423 8.78 21.33 -4.93
CA CYS A 423 10.18 21.63 -5.18
C CYS A 423 11.13 21.19 -4.05
N ARG A 424 10.67 21.23 -2.78
CA ARG A 424 11.44 20.73 -1.63
C ARG A 424 11.58 19.22 -1.64
N LEU A 425 10.47 18.51 -1.84
CA LEU A 425 10.46 17.05 -1.98
C LEU A 425 11.37 16.58 -3.13
N THR A 426 11.39 17.30 -4.25
CA THR A 426 12.18 16.93 -5.44
C THR A 426 13.70 17.11 -5.28
N PHE A 427 14.19 17.93 -4.34
CA PHE A 427 15.62 18.33 -4.29
C PHE A 427 16.30 18.23 -2.92
N GLU A 428 15.63 17.79 -1.86
CA GLU A 428 16.32 17.47 -0.61
C GLU A 428 17.20 16.22 -0.79
N PRO A 429 18.54 16.34 -0.64
CA PRO A 429 19.47 15.31 -1.09
C PRO A 429 19.47 14.10 -0.15
N SER A 430 19.35 12.90 -0.73
CA SER A 430 20.00 11.71 -0.17
C SER A 430 21.52 11.86 -0.38
N GLN A 431 22.33 11.46 0.61
CA GLN A 431 23.75 11.77 0.75
C GLN A 431 24.70 11.13 -0.30
N GLN A 432 24.23 10.65 -1.47
CA GLN A 432 25.02 9.78 -2.37
C GLN A 432 25.09 10.24 -3.86
N LYS A 433 26.01 11.18 -4.18
CA LYS A 433 26.68 11.51 -5.49
C LYS A 433 25.84 12.03 -6.72
N PRO A 434 26.47 12.42 -7.85
CA PRO A 434 27.36 13.56 -8.15
C PRO A 434 26.66 14.75 -8.88
N LYS A 435 27.37 15.87 -9.05
CA LYS A 435 26.86 17.26 -9.18
C LYS A 435 26.27 17.72 -10.53
N ASP A 436 26.47 17.03 -11.66
CA ASP A 436 26.28 17.66 -12.99
C ASP A 436 24.87 17.55 -13.61
N ASP A 437 24.14 16.44 -13.42
CA ASP A 437 22.75 16.30 -13.94
C ASP A 437 21.72 17.12 -13.13
N TYR A 438 22.09 17.53 -11.91
CA TYR A 438 21.27 18.37 -11.05
C TYR A 438 21.06 19.79 -11.59
N ILE A 439 21.99 20.31 -12.39
CA ILE A 439 21.97 21.71 -12.86
C ILE A 439 20.87 21.92 -13.91
N LYS A 440 20.61 20.94 -14.78
CA LYS A 440 19.55 21.04 -15.81
C LYS A 440 18.15 21.05 -15.20
N ASN A 441 17.90 20.18 -14.22
CA ASN A 441 16.61 20.13 -13.52
C ASN A 441 16.41 21.39 -12.65
N ALA A 442 17.48 21.88 -12.01
CA ALA A 442 17.50 23.13 -11.27
C ALA A 442 17.09 24.34 -12.13
N LEU A 443 17.69 24.49 -13.32
CA LEU A 443 17.38 25.55 -14.27
C LEU A 443 15.93 25.51 -14.76
N CYS A 444 15.38 24.31 -14.96
CA CYS A 444 14.00 24.13 -15.42
C CYS A 444 12.98 24.61 -14.37
N PHE A 445 13.18 24.28 -13.08
CA PHE A 445 12.32 24.76 -12.00
C PHE A 445 12.48 26.26 -11.70
N LEU A 446 13.68 26.84 -11.89
CA LEU A 446 13.87 28.29 -11.84
C LEU A 446 13.07 29.01 -12.95
N ALA A 447 13.11 28.50 -14.19
CA ALA A 447 12.32 29.05 -15.30
C ALA A 447 10.81 28.97 -15.05
N ILE A 448 10.37 27.88 -14.41
CA ILE A 448 8.99 27.69 -13.97
C ILE A 448 8.59 28.66 -12.86
N ALA A 449 9.44 28.85 -11.85
CA ALA A 449 9.20 29.80 -10.77
C ALA A 449 9.04 31.23 -11.30
N ILE A 450 9.86 31.62 -12.29
CA ILE A 450 9.76 32.90 -13.01
C ILE A 450 8.41 33.00 -13.76
N LYS A 451 8.02 31.96 -14.49
CA LYS A 451 6.71 31.88 -15.18
C LYS A 451 5.51 32.01 -14.24
N ILE A 452 5.62 31.49 -13.02
CA ILE A 452 4.60 31.63 -11.98
C ILE A 452 4.58 33.09 -11.49
N LEU A 453 5.74 33.69 -11.21
CA LEU A 453 5.87 35.10 -10.77
C LEU A 453 5.37 36.14 -11.81
N GLU A 454 5.42 35.81 -13.10
CA GLU A 454 4.86 36.63 -14.20
C GLU A 454 3.32 36.72 -14.17
N ARG A 455 2.63 35.86 -13.39
CA ARG A 455 1.16 35.83 -13.35
C ARG A 455 0.61 37.05 -12.59
N PRO A 456 -0.42 37.74 -13.13
CA PRO A 456 -1.01 38.92 -12.50
C PRO A 456 -1.86 38.61 -11.26
N THR A 457 -2.25 37.34 -11.05
CA THR A 457 -3.12 36.90 -9.94
C THR A 457 -2.37 36.53 -8.66
N ILE A 458 -1.04 36.66 -8.64
CA ILE A 458 -0.22 36.28 -7.48
C ILE A 458 -0.14 37.41 -6.46
N THR A 459 -0.47 37.09 -5.22
CA THR A 459 -0.39 37.99 -4.06
C THR A 459 1.05 38.28 -3.66
N LYS A 460 1.27 39.37 -2.92
CA LYS A 460 2.61 39.78 -2.46
C LYS A 460 3.29 38.72 -1.58
N ALA A 461 2.52 38.05 -0.72
CA ALA A 461 2.99 36.98 0.15
C ALA A 461 3.45 35.74 -0.65
N GLU A 462 2.70 35.38 -1.68
CA GLU A 462 3.03 34.27 -2.57
C GLU A 462 4.30 34.53 -3.40
N ARG A 463 4.51 35.77 -3.88
CA ARG A 463 5.79 36.13 -4.53
C ARG A 463 6.95 35.96 -3.59
N GLN A 464 6.79 36.41 -2.34
CA GLN A 464 7.84 36.36 -1.33
C GLN A 464 8.23 34.92 -0.98
N LEU A 465 7.26 34.00 -0.94
CA LEU A 465 7.48 32.57 -0.75
C LEU A 465 8.30 31.93 -1.88
N ILE A 466 7.97 32.27 -3.13
CA ILE A 466 8.72 31.80 -4.31
C ILE A 466 10.13 32.39 -4.32
N TYR A 467 10.28 33.68 -4.04
CA TYR A 467 11.59 34.34 -3.97
C TYR A 467 12.47 33.76 -2.86
N GLN A 468 11.90 33.47 -1.69
CA GLN A 468 12.62 32.86 -0.59
C GLN A 468 13.12 31.45 -0.93
N TRP A 469 12.29 30.64 -1.60
CA TRP A 469 12.72 29.33 -2.10
C TRP A 469 13.84 29.45 -3.15
N ILE A 470 13.71 30.36 -4.13
CA ILE A 470 14.76 30.61 -5.13
C ILE A 470 16.08 30.98 -4.43
N ASN A 471 16.02 31.84 -3.41
CA ASN A 471 17.18 32.27 -2.66
C ASN A 471 17.84 31.12 -1.89
N ASP A 472 17.06 30.33 -1.15
CA ASP A 472 17.54 29.16 -0.39
C ASP A 472 18.13 28.08 -1.30
N PHE A 473 17.55 27.89 -2.48
CA PHE A 473 18.00 26.94 -3.48
C PHE A 473 19.32 27.38 -4.14
N CYS A 474 19.42 28.65 -4.53
CA CYS A 474 20.63 29.22 -5.12
C CYS A 474 21.78 29.38 -4.11
N HIS A 475 21.49 29.60 -2.83
CA HIS A 475 22.50 29.63 -1.78
C HIS A 475 23.13 28.25 -1.50
N ARG A 476 22.36 27.15 -1.65
CA ARG A 476 22.82 25.78 -1.35
C ARG A 476 23.73 25.16 -2.43
N LYS A 477 23.71 25.61 -3.69
CA LYS A 477 24.58 25.08 -4.77
C LYS A 477 25.42 26.18 -5.41
N ARG A 478 26.63 26.41 -4.87
CA ARG A 478 27.58 27.41 -5.44
C ARG A 478 28.30 26.90 -6.70
N THR A 479 28.15 27.74 -7.74
CA THR A 479 29.00 28.02 -8.92
C THR A 479 29.18 26.95 -10.01
N THR A 480 28.97 27.38 -11.26
CA THR A 480 29.53 26.72 -12.45
C THR A 480 31.06 26.78 -12.40
N SER A 481 31.76 26.01 -13.25
CA SER A 481 33.23 26.01 -13.38
C SER A 481 33.87 27.38 -13.67
N HIS A 482 33.06 28.40 -13.98
CA HIS A 482 33.47 29.77 -14.26
C HIS A 482 33.07 30.78 -13.16
N GLY A 483 32.66 30.32 -11.97
CA GLY A 483 32.45 31.19 -10.81
C GLY A 483 31.19 32.07 -10.84
N GLN A 484 30.30 31.88 -11.82
CA GLN A 484 29.00 32.55 -11.87
C GLN A 484 27.97 31.78 -11.02
N THR A 485 27.18 32.49 -10.21
CA THR A 485 26.02 31.95 -9.51
C THR A 485 24.90 31.66 -10.52
N LEU A 486 24.22 30.51 -10.38
CA LEU A 486 23.09 30.13 -11.25
C LEU A 486 22.00 31.22 -11.36
N LEU A 487 21.87 32.05 -10.31
CA LEU A 487 20.96 33.18 -10.24
C LEU A 487 21.31 34.29 -11.28
N HIS A 488 22.59 34.51 -11.56
CA HIS A 488 23.07 35.58 -12.48
C HIS A 488 22.83 35.24 -13.97
N LEU A 489 22.43 33.99 -14.28
CA LEU A 489 22.15 33.53 -15.65
C LEU A 489 20.65 33.53 -15.98
N CYS A 490 19.76 33.76 -15.00
CA CYS A 490 18.32 33.49 -15.16
C CYS A 490 17.38 34.66 -14.83
N VAL A 491 17.85 35.75 -14.22
CA VAL A 491 17.02 36.92 -13.88
C VAL A 491 17.68 38.21 -14.36
N ASP A 492 16.86 39.21 -14.71
CA ASP A 492 17.34 40.55 -15.02
C ASP A 492 17.99 41.22 -13.80
N GLU A 493 18.81 42.23 -14.08
CA GLU A 493 19.65 42.89 -13.09
C GLU A 493 18.82 43.49 -11.95
N GLN A 494 17.64 44.04 -12.25
CA GLN A 494 16.75 44.67 -11.28
C GLN A 494 16.18 43.64 -10.29
N THR A 495 15.73 42.50 -10.81
CA THR A 495 15.19 41.40 -10.00
C THR A 495 16.29 40.72 -9.17
N TYR A 496 17.51 40.65 -9.69
CA TYR A 496 18.69 40.19 -8.94
C TYR A 496 19.01 41.11 -7.75
N TYR A 497 18.84 42.43 -7.89
CA TYR A 497 19.04 43.40 -6.80
C TYR A 497 17.93 43.36 -5.75
N ASP A 498 16.67 43.18 -6.14
CA ASP A 498 15.54 43.07 -5.20
C ASP A 498 15.64 41.81 -4.31
N ILE A 499 16.21 40.72 -4.82
CA ILE A 499 16.42 39.46 -4.07
C ILE A 499 17.65 39.55 -3.14
N ASN A 500 18.65 40.38 -3.46
CA ASN A 500 19.93 40.47 -2.74
C ASN A 500 20.04 41.68 -1.77
N TYR A 501 18.93 42.31 -1.40
CA TYR A 501 18.95 43.45 -0.47
C TYR A 501 19.52 43.06 0.90
N ARG A 502 20.60 43.74 1.30
CA ARG A 502 21.51 43.32 2.37
C ARG A 502 20.94 43.61 3.77
N PRO A 503 21.11 42.71 4.76
CA PRO A 503 20.75 42.92 6.16
C PRO A 503 21.50 44.02 6.94
N GLN A 504 22.22 44.93 6.27
CA GLN A 504 23.17 45.84 6.94
C GLN A 504 22.63 47.25 7.23
N ASP A 505 21.42 47.60 6.77
CA ASP A 505 20.88 48.96 6.92
C ASP A 505 19.79 49.11 8.01
N ILE A 506 19.68 48.17 8.95
CA ILE A 506 18.87 48.33 10.16
C ILE A 506 19.74 48.18 11.40
N LYS A 507 20.34 49.27 11.88
CA LYS A 507 20.50 49.62 13.31
C LYS A 507 20.63 51.14 13.40
N PRO A 508 19.83 51.79 14.26
CA PRO A 508 20.06 51.66 15.68
C PRO A 508 18.76 51.57 16.48
N ILE A 509 18.42 50.37 16.96
CA ILE A 509 17.90 50.10 18.29
C ILE A 509 18.26 48.62 18.58
N LEU A 510 18.95 48.41 19.70
CA LEU A 510 19.36 47.15 20.34
C LEU A 510 20.63 46.44 19.82
N ASN A 511 21.71 46.76 20.51
CA ASN A 511 22.85 45.88 20.69
C ASN A 511 22.42 44.63 21.50
N GLY A 512 22.69 43.43 20.96
CA GLY A 512 22.68 42.17 21.72
C GLY A 512 21.36 41.43 21.90
N SER A 513 20.18 42.06 21.87
CA SER A 513 18.89 41.39 22.16
C SER A 513 18.45 40.43 21.04
N GLY A 514 17.96 39.25 21.40
CA GLY A 514 17.17 38.38 20.52
C GLY A 514 15.72 38.84 20.43
N THR A 515 14.93 38.20 19.57
CA THR A 515 13.50 38.52 19.42
C THR A 515 12.64 37.27 19.48
N VAL A 516 11.40 37.43 19.94
CA VAL A 516 10.33 36.43 19.87
C VAL A 516 9.27 36.92 18.91
N GLY A 517 8.84 36.08 17.97
CA GLY A 517 7.80 36.42 17.00
C GLY A 517 6.42 36.01 17.46
N VAL A 518 5.47 36.94 17.45
CA VAL A 518 4.06 36.64 17.71
C VAL A 518 3.29 36.69 16.38
N LEU A 519 2.56 35.62 16.09
CA LEU A 519 1.67 35.50 14.92
C LEU A 519 0.25 35.25 15.43
N LEU A 520 -0.65 36.23 15.25
CA LEU A 520 -2.04 36.11 15.69
C LEU A 520 -2.87 35.41 14.63
N ASN A 521 -3.60 34.35 15.02
CA ASN A 521 -4.56 33.67 14.14
C ASN A 521 -5.81 34.55 13.97
N ASN A 522 -6.29 34.71 12.74
CA ASN A 522 -7.50 35.46 12.45
C ASN A 522 -8.80 34.63 12.53
N GLY A 523 -8.75 33.44 13.13
CA GLY A 523 -9.89 32.53 13.28
C GLY A 523 -10.20 31.69 12.05
N ALA A 524 -9.59 31.98 10.90
CA ALA A 524 -9.71 31.18 9.67
C ALA A 524 -8.53 30.18 9.48
N GLY A 525 -7.68 30.01 10.50
CA GLY A 525 -6.47 29.20 10.40
C GLY A 525 -5.35 29.90 9.62
N THR A 526 -5.43 31.23 9.46
CA THR A 526 -4.38 32.04 8.83
C THR A 526 -3.86 33.07 9.82
N PHE A 527 -2.56 33.37 9.75
CA PHE A 527 -1.90 34.26 10.71
C PHE A 527 -1.67 35.65 10.11
N VAL A 528 -1.84 36.70 10.93
CA VAL A 528 -1.39 38.05 10.58
C VAL A 528 0.14 38.13 10.57
N ALA A 529 0.67 39.20 9.97
CA ALA A 529 2.11 39.43 9.92
C ALA A 529 2.73 39.39 11.32
N GLN A 530 3.91 38.76 11.43
CA GLN A 530 4.63 38.60 12.68
C GLN A 530 4.92 39.95 13.35
N THR A 531 4.59 40.05 14.63
CA THR A 531 5.00 41.16 15.49
C THR A 531 6.21 40.73 16.33
N PRO A 532 7.40 41.35 16.16
CA PRO A 532 8.58 40.97 16.93
C PRO A 532 8.60 41.64 18.32
N LEU A 533 8.69 40.82 19.36
CA LEU A 533 8.97 41.25 20.73
C LEU A 533 10.48 41.21 20.99
N VAL A 534 11.00 42.27 21.61
CA VAL A 534 12.42 42.35 21.97
C VAL A 534 12.65 41.57 23.26
N ALA A 535 13.38 40.47 23.15
CA ALA A 535 13.71 39.60 24.28
C ALA A 535 15.17 39.79 24.75
N GLY A 536 15.62 38.95 25.68
CA GLY A 536 17.04 38.86 26.03
C GLY A 536 17.88 38.23 24.92
N THR A 537 19.17 38.00 25.18
CA THR A 537 20.09 37.43 24.19
C THR A 537 19.90 35.91 24.07
N THR A 538 19.91 35.39 22.84
CA THR A 538 19.70 33.98 22.47
C THR A 538 18.49 33.31 23.16
N PRO A 539 17.25 33.72 22.85
CA PRO A 539 16.05 33.06 23.36
C PRO A 539 16.03 31.57 22.96
N ALA A 540 15.74 30.68 23.91
CA ALA A 540 15.86 29.23 23.75
C ALA A 540 14.53 28.48 23.89
N SER A 541 13.60 29.00 24.67
CA SER A 541 12.29 28.39 24.93
C SER A 541 11.27 29.48 25.25
N VAL A 542 10.01 29.21 24.92
CA VAL A 542 8.87 30.09 25.17
C VAL A 542 7.74 29.30 25.82
N TYR A 543 7.01 29.92 26.74
CA TYR A 543 5.79 29.39 27.34
C TYR A 543 4.74 30.50 27.32
N ALA A 544 3.48 30.14 27.10
CA ALA A 544 2.39 31.12 26.99
C ALA A 544 1.20 30.68 27.84
N LYS A 545 0.79 31.52 28.79
CA LYS A 545 -0.37 31.35 29.67
C LYS A 545 -0.66 32.69 30.34
N ASP A 546 -1.88 32.88 30.80
CA ASP A 546 -2.27 34.02 31.63
C ASP A 546 -1.54 33.92 33.01
N LEU A 547 -0.71 34.91 33.34
CA LEU A 547 0.11 34.93 34.55
C LEU A 547 -0.41 35.89 35.63
N ASP A 548 -1.25 36.86 35.28
CA ASP A 548 -1.83 37.82 36.22
C ASP A 548 -3.36 37.67 36.38
N ASN A 549 -3.93 36.63 35.77
CA ASN A 549 -5.35 36.27 35.80
C ASN A 549 -6.26 37.36 35.24
N ASP A 550 -5.77 38.18 34.29
CA ASP A 550 -6.57 39.19 33.60
C ASP A 550 -7.39 38.63 32.41
N GLY A 551 -7.16 37.37 32.05
CA GLY A 551 -7.83 36.64 30.97
C GLY A 551 -7.09 36.72 29.62
N ASP A 552 -6.02 37.50 29.52
CA ASP A 552 -5.17 37.62 28.35
C ASP A 552 -3.92 36.73 28.47
N ILE A 553 -3.54 36.04 27.38
CA ILE A 553 -2.40 35.11 27.43
C ILE A 553 -1.07 35.88 27.37
N ASP A 554 -0.24 35.71 28.40
CA ASP A 554 1.11 36.28 28.50
C ASP A 554 2.18 35.37 27.90
N ILE A 555 3.41 35.89 27.80
CA ILE A 555 4.56 35.14 27.26
C ILE A 555 5.74 35.16 28.23
N VAL A 556 6.30 33.99 28.47
CA VAL A 556 7.54 33.77 29.22
C VAL A 556 8.63 33.26 28.27
N VAL A 557 9.84 33.81 28.36
CA VAL A 557 10.95 33.50 27.45
C VAL A 557 12.23 33.17 28.22
N ALA A 558 12.79 31.98 28.00
CA ALA A 558 14.12 31.64 28.50
C ALA A 558 15.22 32.26 27.61
N ASN A 559 15.96 33.23 28.14
CA ASN A 559 17.01 33.94 27.42
C ASN A 559 18.39 33.38 27.76
N SER A 560 18.82 32.36 27.00
CA SER A 560 20.00 31.55 27.33
C SER A 560 21.30 32.37 27.48
N GLY A 561 21.49 33.39 26.64
CA GLY A 561 22.71 34.20 26.63
C GLY A 561 22.71 35.28 27.70
N SER A 562 21.52 35.73 28.11
CA SER A 562 21.36 36.73 29.17
C SER A 562 21.29 36.10 30.57
N GLY A 563 21.04 34.80 30.66
CA GLY A 563 20.85 34.11 31.94
C GLY A 563 19.58 34.54 32.67
N THR A 564 18.56 34.94 31.92
CA THR A 564 17.30 35.46 32.44
C THR A 564 16.09 34.73 31.87
N VAL A 565 15.00 34.72 32.61
CA VAL A 565 13.65 34.53 32.07
C VAL A 565 13.00 35.89 31.88
N GLY A 566 12.43 36.11 30.71
CA GLY A 566 11.73 37.32 30.34
C GLY A 566 10.23 37.14 30.36
N VAL A 567 9.50 38.00 31.06
CA VAL A 567 8.02 37.98 31.11
C VAL A 567 7.47 39.15 30.31
N PHE A 568 6.53 38.88 29.42
CA PHE A 568 5.80 39.85 28.60
C PHE A 568 4.32 39.76 28.95
N LEU A 569 3.81 40.74 29.69
CA LEU A 569 2.37 40.84 30.00
C LEU A 569 1.60 41.36 28.78
N ASN A 570 0.49 40.73 28.47
CA ASN A 570 -0.37 41.06 27.34
C ASN A 570 -1.48 42.00 27.81
N ASN A 571 -1.54 43.21 27.25
CA ASN A 571 -2.55 44.22 27.62
C ASN A 571 -3.84 44.08 26.81
N GLY A 572 -4.14 42.87 26.32
CA GLY A 572 -5.23 42.58 25.39
C GLY A 572 -4.95 42.91 23.92
N GLY A 573 -5.74 42.27 23.05
CA GLY A 573 -5.68 42.47 21.58
C GLY A 573 -4.37 42.04 20.92
N GLY A 574 -3.51 41.29 21.63
CA GLY A 574 -2.19 40.85 21.16
C GLY A 574 -1.09 41.91 21.31
N THR A 575 -1.24 42.86 22.24
CA THR A 575 -0.27 43.92 22.50
C THR A 575 0.48 43.70 23.81
N PHE A 576 1.79 43.51 23.74
CA PHE A 576 2.61 43.14 24.89
C PHE A 576 3.37 44.32 25.48
N ALA A 577 3.46 44.36 26.82
CA ALA A 577 4.36 45.24 27.54
C ALA A 577 5.84 44.90 27.27
N ALA A 578 6.74 45.82 27.64
CA ALA A 578 8.17 45.54 27.56
C ALA A 578 8.54 44.39 28.52
N GLN A 579 9.48 43.55 28.12
CA GLN A 579 9.90 42.40 28.91
C GLN A 579 10.40 42.82 30.30
N VAL A 580 9.94 42.12 31.34
CA VAL A 580 10.53 42.15 32.69
C VAL A 580 11.50 40.96 32.83
N PRO A 581 12.82 41.16 32.98
CA PRO A 581 13.78 40.08 33.12
C PRO A 581 14.00 39.65 34.58
N TYR A 582 13.94 38.35 34.84
CA TYR A 582 14.29 37.70 36.11
C TYR A 582 15.56 36.86 35.93
N THR A 583 16.55 37.01 36.82
CA THR A 583 17.82 36.26 36.72
C THR A 583 17.65 34.83 37.23
N VAL A 584 17.93 33.85 36.37
CA VAL A 584 17.71 32.42 36.64
C VAL A 584 18.99 31.58 36.62
N GLY A 585 20.11 32.16 36.18
CA GLY A 585 21.41 31.48 36.13
C GLY A 585 21.91 31.30 34.70
N ALA A 586 23.06 30.64 34.53
CA ALA A 586 23.69 30.53 33.22
C ALA A 586 22.93 29.55 32.31
N THR A 587 22.72 29.97 31.06
CA THR A 587 22.16 29.17 29.96
C THR A 587 20.83 28.48 30.29
N PRO A 588 19.75 29.21 30.63
CA PRO A 588 18.41 28.65 30.69
C PRO A 588 18.02 28.08 29.31
N LYS A 589 17.53 26.84 29.28
CA LYS A 589 17.23 26.08 28.06
C LYS A 589 15.74 25.84 27.82
N SER A 590 14.98 25.64 28.89
CA SER A 590 13.55 25.34 28.84
C SER A 590 12.84 26.05 29.97
N VAL A 591 11.63 26.53 29.69
CA VAL A 591 10.73 27.16 30.65
C VAL A 591 9.36 26.52 30.56
N TYR A 592 8.70 26.33 31.70
CA TYR A 592 7.35 25.79 31.80
C TYR A 592 6.59 26.47 32.94
N GLY A 593 5.29 26.72 32.76
CA GLY A 593 4.45 27.30 33.80
C GLY A 593 3.44 26.30 34.37
N ALA A 594 3.23 26.31 35.69
CA ALA A 594 2.27 25.45 36.38
C ALA A 594 1.93 26.00 37.78
N LEU A 595 0.88 25.47 38.41
CA LEU A 595 0.57 25.74 39.82
C LEU A 595 1.46 24.86 40.70
N LEU A 596 2.43 25.41 41.43
CA LEU A 596 3.36 24.62 42.24
C LEU A 596 3.08 24.70 43.74
N ASN A 597 2.42 25.75 44.21
CA ASN A 597 2.10 25.98 45.63
C ASN A 597 0.59 26.07 45.91
N ASN A 598 -0.24 25.69 44.93
CA ASN A 598 -1.71 25.72 44.98
C ASN A 598 -2.32 27.09 45.36
N ASP A 599 -1.65 28.21 45.04
CA ASP A 599 -2.16 29.56 45.29
C ASP A 599 -3.04 30.13 44.16
N ALA A 600 -3.33 29.31 43.14
CA ALA A 600 -4.07 29.64 41.91
C ALA A 600 -3.36 30.60 40.94
N PHE A 601 -2.07 30.91 41.16
CA PHE A 601 -1.25 31.68 40.22
C PHE A 601 -0.21 30.78 39.55
N ILE A 602 -0.04 30.95 38.23
CA ILE A 602 0.91 30.13 37.47
C ILE A 602 2.33 30.54 37.82
N ASP A 603 3.08 29.63 38.44
CA ASP A 603 4.50 29.74 38.74
C ASP A 603 5.35 29.34 37.54
N ILE A 604 6.65 29.65 37.57
CA ILE A 604 7.59 29.33 36.49
C ILE A 604 8.68 28.36 36.95
N VAL A 605 8.91 27.32 36.15
CA VAL A 605 10.00 26.36 36.29
C VAL A 605 10.98 26.52 35.12
N VAL A 606 12.29 26.53 35.40
CA VAL A 606 13.34 26.79 34.41
C VAL A 606 14.48 25.79 34.50
N ALA A 607 14.80 25.11 33.39
CA ALA A 607 16.01 24.29 33.30
C ALA A 607 17.24 25.15 32.98
N ASN A 608 18.19 25.22 33.92
CA ASN A 608 19.42 25.99 33.79
C ASN A 608 20.60 25.06 33.49
N SER A 609 21.00 25.00 32.21
CA SER A 609 21.96 23.97 31.77
C SER A 609 23.37 24.18 32.29
N GLY A 610 23.78 25.43 32.55
CA GLY A 610 25.12 25.78 33.01
C GLY A 610 25.38 25.32 34.46
N PRO A 611 24.55 25.73 35.43
CA PRO A 611 24.70 25.29 36.82
C PRO A 611 24.19 23.86 37.09
N GLY A 612 23.46 23.24 36.17
CA GLY A 612 22.86 21.91 36.40
C GLY A 612 21.72 21.97 37.41
N THR A 613 20.87 23.00 37.32
CA THR A 613 19.75 23.23 38.26
C THR A 613 18.45 23.42 37.52
N VAL A 614 17.34 23.17 38.23
CA VAL A 614 16.04 23.72 37.89
C VAL A 614 15.72 24.87 38.84
N GLY A 615 15.42 26.05 38.31
CA GLY A 615 14.99 27.22 39.08
C GLY A 615 13.47 27.31 39.13
N VAL A 616 12.91 27.51 40.32
CA VAL A 616 11.48 27.73 40.55
C VAL A 616 11.25 29.19 40.94
N LEU A 617 10.36 29.89 40.25
CA LEU A 617 9.98 31.26 40.51
C LEU A 617 8.48 31.29 40.84
N LEU A 618 8.17 31.61 42.10
CA LEU A 618 6.78 31.71 42.55
C LEU A 618 6.17 33.03 42.11
N ASN A 619 4.94 32.99 41.63
CA ASN A 619 4.20 34.15 41.14
C ASN A 619 3.53 34.89 42.32
N ASN A 620 3.57 36.22 42.31
CA ASN A 620 2.89 37.04 43.31
C ASN A 620 1.42 37.35 42.95
N GLY A 621 0.96 36.89 41.78
CA GLY A 621 -0.42 37.02 41.29
C GLY A 621 -0.71 38.29 40.50
N ASP A 622 0.28 39.15 40.28
CA ASP A 622 0.21 40.36 39.46
C ASP A 622 1.15 40.30 38.24
N GLY A 623 1.56 39.08 37.84
CA GLY A 623 2.53 38.86 36.78
C GLY A 623 3.98 39.13 37.20
N THR A 624 4.23 39.45 38.49
CA THR A 624 5.57 39.54 39.06
C THR A 624 5.99 38.28 39.80
N PHE A 625 7.29 38.00 39.82
CA PHE A 625 7.84 36.76 40.38
C PHE A 625 8.82 37.01 41.52
N ALA A 626 8.80 36.12 42.51
CA ALA A 626 9.81 36.04 43.54
C ALA A 626 11.18 35.66 42.96
N ALA A 627 12.25 35.85 43.75
CA ALA A 627 13.57 35.37 43.39
C ALA A 627 13.56 33.85 43.22
N GLN A 628 14.29 33.34 42.22
CA GLN A 628 14.34 31.91 41.96
C GLN A 628 14.86 31.10 43.15
N VAL A 629 14.26 29.93 43.36
CA VAL A 629 14.78 28.88 44.24
C VAL A 629 15.38 27.77 43.37
N PRO A 630 16.71 27.57 43.39
CA PRO A 630 17.37 26.56 42.56
C PRO A 630 17.41 25.19 43.25
N TYR A 631 17.03 24.15 42.52
CA TYR A 631 17.16 22.75 42.88
C TYR A 631 18.21 22.07 42.01
N THR A 632 19.17 21.37 42.62
CA THR A 632 20.21 20.66 41.86
C THR A 632 19.64 19.44 41.17
N VAL A 633 19.90 19.33 39.87
CA VAL A 633 19.50 18.21 39.03
C VAL A 633 20.73 17.56 38.38
N GLY A 634 20.58 16.88 37.24
CA GLY A 634 21.70 16.33 36.49
C GLY A 634 22.52 17.38 35.73
N THR A 635 23.48 16.91 34.93
CA THR A 635 24.32 17.76 34.07
C THR A 635 23.59 18.13 32.77
N THR A 636 23.74 19.40 32.38
CA THR A 636 23.10 20.02 31.20
C THR A 636 21.60 19.69 31.05
N PRO A 637 20.75 20.07 32.03
CA PRO A 637 19.31 19.99 31.87
C PRO A 637 18.87 20.80 30.64
N THR A 638 18.09 20.17 29.77
CA THR A 638 17.67 20.73 28.47
C THR A 638 16.18 20.98 28.37
N SER A 639 15.36 20.21 29.10
CA SER A 639 13.90 20.29 29.07
C SER A 639 13.32 20.05 30.46
N VAL A 640 12.28 20.79 30.80
CA VAL A 640 11.44 20.58 31.98
C VAL A 640 9.99 20.38 31.57
N PHE A 641 9.28 19.54 32.31
CA PHE A 641 7.83 19.36 32.22
C PHE A 641 7.27 19.26 33.64
N VAL A 642 6.04 19.72 33.83
CA VAL A 642 5.39 19.74 35.14
C VAL A 642 4.07 19.00 35.07
N ALA A 643 3.87 18.03 35.97
CA ALA A 643 2.66 17.23 36.09
C ALA A 643 2.64 16.51 37.45
N ASP A 644 1.44 16.22 37.96
CA ASP A 644 1.21 15.38 39.15
C ASP A 644 1.47 13.90 38.79
N VAL A 645 2.68 13.40 39.05
CA VAL A 645 3.10 12.06 38.62
C VAL A 645 2.82 10.97 39.66
N ASP A 646 2.52 11.34 40.90
CA ASP A 646 2.15 10.42 41.97
C ASP A 646 0.67 10.48 42.39
N LYS A 647 -0.11 11.34 41.73
CA LYS A 647 -1.54 11.54 41.93
C LYS A 647 -1.88 12.04 43.33
N ASP A 648 -0.98 12.77 43.98
CA ASP A 648 -1.24 13.38 45.28
C ASP A 648 -1.98 14.74 45.18
N GLY A 649 -2.14 15.26 43.96
CA GLY A 649 -2.81 16.52 43.66
C GLY A 649 -1.85 17.71 43.54
N ASP A 650 -0.56 17.51 43.81
CA ASP A 650 0.47 18.53 43.71
C ASP A 650 1.31 18.31 42.44
N ASN A 651 1.59 19.38 41.69
CA ASN A 651 2.36 19.23 40.46
C ASN A 651 3.86 19.02 40.75
N ASP A 652 4.43 17.97 40.16
CA ASP A 652 5.85 17.61 40.26
C ASP A 652 6.67 18.09 39.07
N ILE A 653 8.00 18.10 39.22
CA ILE A 653 8.92 18.51 38.16
C ILE A 653 9.64 17.29 37.56
N VAL A 654 9.56 17.15 36.23
CA VAL A 654 10.31 16.15 35.46
C VAL A 654 11.31 16.85 34.54
N VAL A 655 12.56 16.38 34.54
CA VAL A 655 13.70 17.08 33.92
C VAL A 655 14.53 16.15 33.04
N ALA A 656 14.70 16.48 31.76
CA ALA A 656 15.66 15.80 30.88
C ALA A 656 17.08 16.35 31.10
N ASN A 657 17.99 15.49 31.55
CA ASN A 657 19.40 15.84 31.76
C ASN A 657 20.26 15.25 30.63
N SER A 658 20.41 16.01 29.55
CA SER A 658 21.13 15.57 28.35
C SER A 658 22.57 15.10 28.63
N GLY A 659 23.27 15.73 29.56
CA GLY A 659 24.68 15.43 29.86
C GLY A 659 24.84 14.23 30.78
N SER A 660 23.81 13.90 31.55
CA SER A 660 23.79 12.74 32.45
C SER A 660 23.08 11.53 31.84
N ASN A 661 22.49 11.66 30.64
CA ASN A 661 21.73 10.61 29.95
C ASN A 661 20.60 10.01 30.81
N ASN A 662 19.87 10.88 31.51
CA ASN A 662 18.79 10.48 32.41
C ASN A 662 17.68 11.53 32.47
N VAL A 663 16.59 11.15 33.14
CA VAL A 663 15.51 12.03 33.58
C VAL A 663 15.52 12.09 35.10
N GLY A 664 15.39 13.30 35.66
CA GLY A 664 15.20 13.52 37.09
C GLY A 664 13.74 13.88 37.39
N VAL A 665 13.17 13.31 38.44
CA VAL A 665 11.81 13.59 38.95
C VAL A 665 11.94 14.17 40.35
N LEU A 666 11.38 15.36 40.57
CA LEU A 666 11.37 16.04 41.87
C LEU A 666 9.91 16.14 42.33
N LEU A 667 9.58 15.37 43.36
CA LEU A 667 8.25 15.38 43.95
C LEU A 667 8.02 16.66 44.76
N ASN A 668 6.84 17.24 44.63
CA ASN A 668 6.41 18.42 45.35
C ASN A 668 5.76 18.05 46.69
N ASN A 669 5.54 19.03 47.55
CA ASN A 669 4.82 18.86 48.81
C ASN A 669 3.63 19.82 48.95
N GLY A 670 3.15 20.34 47.81
CA GLY A 670 2.04 21.28 47.71
C GLY A 670 2.35 22.72 48.10
N ALA A 671 3.56 23.02 48.60
CA ALA A 671 3.99 24.37 48.97
C ALA A 671 5.02 24.97 48.01
N GLY A 672 5.24 24.35 46.84
CA GLY A 672 6.29 24.72 45.89
C GLY A 672 7.70 24.36 46.38
N VAL A 673 7.80 23.40 47.31
CA VAL A 673 9.06 22.91 47.86
C VAL A 673 9.27 21.47 47.43
N PHE A 674 10.38 21.23 46.71
CA PHE A 674 10.62 19.96 46.04
C PHE A 674 11.62 19.08 46.79
N ALA A 675 11.35 17.78 46.78
CA ALA A 675 12.27 16.76 47.25
C ALA A 675 13.53 16.67 46.36
N THR A 676 14.54 15.97 46.86
CA THR A 676 15.73 15.63 46.06
C THR A 676 15.33 14.77 44.86
N GLN A 677 15.88 15.05 43.68
CA GLN A 677 15.54 14.31 42.46
C GLN A 677 15.73 12.79 42.62
N VAL A 678 14.76 12.03 42.11
CA VAL A 678 14.91 10.60 41.79
C VAL A 678 15.24 10.47 40.31
N VAL A 679 16.18 9.60 39.95
CA VAL A 679 16.77 9.57 38.61
C VAL A 679 16.45 8.26 37.89
N TYR A 680 16.01 8.37 36.64
CA TYR A 680 15.69 7.26 35.74
C TYR A 680 16.53 7.34 34.46
N GLY A 681 17.23 6.27 34.10
CA GLY A 681 18.14 6.27 32.94
C GLY A 681 17.41 6.16 31.62
N THR A 682 17.85 6.90 30.59
CA THR A 682 17.26 6.86 29.22
C THR A 682 18.12 6.08 28.23
N LEU A 683 18.99 5.18 28.72
CA LEU A 683 20.09 4.46 28.03
C LEU A 683 21.42 5.22 27.99
N ALA A 684 22.52 4.47 27.81
CA ALA A 684 23.85 5.05 27.66
C ALA A 684 23.93 5.89 26.38
N THR A 685 24.49 7.09 26.46
CA THR A 685 24.69 8.02 25.32
C THR A 685 23.41 8.50 24.63
N SER A 686 22.25 8.41 25.30
CA SER A 686 20.95 8.83 24.76
C SER A 686 20.81 10.34 24.54
N THR A 687 21.47 11.15 25.36
CA THR A 687 21.43 12.62 25.35
C THR A 687 20.00 13.19 25.20
N PRO A 688 19.09 12.94 26.16
CA PRO A 688 17.69 13.35 26.08
C PRO A 688 17.58 14.87 25.92
N GLN A 689 16.94 15.33 24.83
CA GLN A 689 16.80 16.75 24.50
C GLN A 689 15.49 17.35 25.00
N SER A 690 14.42 16.55 25.01
CA SER A 690 13.06 16.97 25.35
C SER A 690 12.39 15.89 26.19
N VAL A 691 11.50 16.31 27.10
CA VAL A 691 10.68 15.43 27.93
C VAL A 691 9.23 15.92 27.93
N VAL A 692 8.29 14.98 27.88
CA VAL A 692 6.85 15.20 28.09
C VAL A 692 6.32 14.10 29.01
N VAL A 693 5.29 14.40 29.78
CA VAL A 693 4.61 13.45 30.67
C VAL A 693 3.19 13.23 30.18
N THR A 694 2.78 11.99 29.98
CA THR A 694 1.46 11.62 29.43
C THR A 694 1.16 10.15 29.74
N ASP A 695 -0.10 9.74 29.74
CA ASP A 695 -0.47 8.33 29.75
C ASP A 695 -0.27 7.75 28.34
N ALA A 696 0.89 7.13 28.10
CA ALA A 696 1.30 6.70 26.77
C ALA A 696 0.77 5.30 26.41
N ASN A 697 0.32 4.52 27.40
CA ASN A 697 -0.18 3.17 27.22
C ASN A 697 -1.68 3.01 27.52
N GLY A 698 -2.35 4.06 28.00
CA GLY A 698 -3.78 4.07 28.32
C GLY A 698 -4.12 3.39 29.66
N ASP A 699 -3.16 3.22 30.57
CA ASP A 699 -3.39 2.56 31.86
C ASP A 699 -3.87 3.52 32.97
N GLY A 700 -4.03 4.80 32.63
CA GLY A 700 -4.45 5.87 33.51
C GLY A 700 -3.34 6.41 34.39
N LYS A 701 -2.09 5.96 34.27
CA LYS A 701 -0.92 6.47 34.99
C LYS A 701 -0.05 7.30 34.06
N LEU A 702 0.62 8.31 34.61
CA LEU A 702 1.46 9.17 33.81
C LEU A 702 2.82 8.52 33.55
N ASP A 703 3.18 8.43 32.28
CA ASP A 703 4.47 7.97 31.78
C ASP A 703 5.37 9.14 31.37
N ILE A 704 6.67 8.89 31.34
CA ILE A 704 7.67 9.86 30.85
C ILE A 704 8.09 9.50 29.44
N VAL A 705 7.96 10.43 28.50
CA VAL A 705 8.41 10.27 27.11
C VAL A 705 9.56 11.24 26.82
N THR A 706 10.62 10.73 26.19
CA THR A 706 11.88 11.47 25.93
C THR A 706 12.29 11.40 24.46
N ALA A 707 12.78 12.53 23.92
CA ALA A 707 13.46 12.57 22.62
C ALA A 707 14.98 12.41 22.82
N ASN A 708 15.56 11.29 22.39
CA ASN A 708 16.95 10.96 22.65
C ASN A 708 17.81 11.12 21.39
N SER A 709 18.48 12.26 21.27
CA SER A 709 19.23 12.61 20.07
C SER A 709 20.44 11.70 19.81
N GLY A 710 21.10 11.21 20.86
CA GLY A 710 22.31 10.40 20.74
C GLY A 710 22.04 8.96 20.32
N THR A 711 20.90 8.40 20.75
CA THR A 711 20.47 7.05 20.38
C THR A 711 19.48 6.99 19.22
N ASN A 712 19.08 8.14 18.65
CA ASN A 712 18.10 8.25 17.56
C ASN A 712 16.78 7.51 17.84
N ASN A 713 16.21 7.75 19.02
CA ASN A 713 14.94 7.14 19.42
C ASN A 713 14.09 8.08 20.29
N VAL A 714 12.82 7.70 20.42
CA VAL A 714 11.94 8.18 21.49
C VAL A 714 11.92 7.11 22.58
N GLY A 715 12.18 7.48 23.83
CA GLY A 715 12.13 6.57 24.98
C GLY A 715 10.89 6.83 25.83
N VAL A 716 10.15 5.78 26.18
CA VAL A 716 8.97 5.81 27.07
C VAL A 716 9.33 5.07 28.36
N ILE A 717 9.25 5.74 29.49
CA ILE A 717 9.46 5.17 30.83
C ILE A 717 8.09 5.09 31.50
N LEU A 718 7.61 3.87 31.71
CA LEU A 718 6.27 3.65 32.27
C LEU A 718 6.19 4.07 33.74
N GLY A 719 5.11 4.76 34.10
CA GLY A 719 4.83 5.20 35.47
C GLY A 719 4.11 4.13 36.28
N ASN A 720 4.45 4.02 37.55
CA ASN A 720 3.74 3.12 38.47
C ASN A 720 2.51 3.79 39.11
N GLY A 721 2.38 5.11 38.98
CA GLY A 721 1.29 5.93 39.48
C GLY A 721 1.47 6.43 40.92
N ASP A 722 2.65 6.25 41.50
CA ASP A 722 3.06 6.67 42.85
C ASP A 722 4.33 7.56 42.80
N GLY A 723 4.60 8.18 41.64
CA GLY A 723 5.81 8.98 41.40
C GLY A 723 7.05 8.14 41.10
N SER A 724 6.95 6.80 41.18
CA SER A 724 7.99 5.89 40.72
C SER A 724 7.80 5.46 39.27
N PHE A 725 8.90 5.17 38.58
CA PHE A 725 8.92 4.81 37.16
C PHE A 725 9.74 3.54 36.91
N ALA A 726 9.47 2.89 35.78
CA ALA A 726 10.20 1.72 35.33
C ALA A 726 11.71 1.99 35.22
N ALA A 727 12.53 1.03 35.64
CA ALA A 727 14.00 1.18 35.60
C ALA A 727 14.57 1.23 34.17
N THR A 728 13.85 0.70 33.19
CA THR A 728 14.28 0.61 31.80
C THR A 728 13.23 1.21 30.86
N PRO A 729 13.61 2.15 29.98
CA PRO A 729 12.71 2.71 28.98
C PRO A 729 12.40 1.70 27.87
N VAL A 730 11.18 1.75 27.35
CA VAL A 730 10.82 1.20 26.04
C VAL A 730 11.25 2.19 24.97
N THR A 731 11.95 1.75 23.93
CA THR A 731 12.47 2.68 22.91
C THR A 731 11.90 2.42 21.52
N TYR A 732 11.57 3.52 20.84
CA TYR A 732 11.04 3.55 19.48
C TYR A 732 12.03 4.27 18.58
N ALA A 733 12.64 3.55 17.64
CA ALA A 733 13.65 4.11 16.75
C ALA A 733 13.05 5.15 15.80
N THR A 734 13.64 6.34 15.73
CA THR A 734 13.26 7.37 14.75
C THR A 734 14.01 7.22 13.42
N GLY A 735 14.95 6.27 13.33
CA GLY A 735 15.80 6.01 12.17
C GLY A 735 17.23 6.55 12.35
N THR A 736 18.21 5.93 11.70
CA THR A 736 19.63 6.25 11.89
C THR A 736 19.97 7.67 11.43
N GLY A 737 20.55 8.48 12.33
CA GLY A 737 21.00 9.85 12.03
C GLY A 737 19.91 10.93 12.08
N THR A 738 18.76 10.63 12.68
CA THR A 738 17.60 11.55 12.76
C THR A 738 17.69 12.58 13.88
N LEU A 739 18.52 12.37 14.90
CA LEU A 739 18.78 13.33 15.99
C LEU A 739 17.50 13.96 16.57
N PRO A 740 16.56 13.19 17.14
CA PRO A 740 15.31 13.74 17.66
C PRO A 740 15.58 14.78 18.76
N VAL A 741 15.03 15.98 18.59
CA VAL A 741 15.27 17.15 19.46
C VAL A 741 14.06 17.59 20.29
N SER A 742 12.85 17.17 19.90
CA SER A 742 11.60 17.58 20.53
C SER A 742 10.61 16.41 20.54
N VAL A 743 9.81 16.31 21.60
CA VAL A 743 8.67 15.39 21.68
C VAL A 743 7.46 16.14 22.23
N VAL A 744 6.29 15.84 21.67
CA VAL A 744 4.99 16.32 22.14
C VAL A 744 4.04 15.13 22.11
N ALA A 745 3.20 15.01 23.14
CA ALA A 745 2.15 14.01 23.21
C ALA A 745 0.78 14.66 22.99
N GLY A 746 -0.11 13.95 22.30
CA GLY A 746 -1.49 14.35 22.06
C GLY A 746 -2.21 13.28 21.26
N ASP A 747 -3.53 13.17 21.47
CA ASP A 747 -4.42 12.38 20.62
C ASP A 747 -4.55 13.10 19.26
N VAL A 748 -3.89 12.55 18.23
CA VAL A 748 -3.74 13.20 16.91
C VAL A 748 -4.73 12.70 15.87
N ASP A 749 -5.29 11.51 16.04
CA ASP A 749 -6.34 10.96 15.20
C ASP A 749 -7.73 11.14 15.82
N GLY A 750 -7.80 11.62 17.07
CA GLY A 750 -9.05 11.80 17.80
C GLY A 750 -9.74 10.47 18.04
N ASP A 751 -8.98 9.36 18.04
CA ASP A 751 -9.54 8.03 18.19
C ASP A 751 -10.07 7.81 19.61
N GLY A 752 -9.58 8.62 20.56
CA GLY A 752 -10.02 8.71 21.94
C GLY A 752 -10.45 7.36 22.48
N LEU A 753 -9.62 6.32 22.27
CA LEU A 753 -9.91 4.89 22.36
C LEU A 753 -11.38 4.55 22.70
N ARG A 754 -12.29 4.86 21.77
CA ARG A 754 -13.68 4.41 21.83
C ARG A 754 -13.75 3.05 21.14
N VAL A 755 -13.85 1.99 21.92
CA VAL A 755 -14.30 0.70 21.42
C VAL A 755 -15.73 0.87 20.91
N GLY A 756 -15.90 0.97 19.59
CA GLY A 756 -17.20 1.19 18.97
C GLY A 756 -17.23 0.61 17.57
N PHE A 757 -18.40 0.20 17.12
CA PHE A 757 -18.54 -0.29 15.76
C PHE A 757 -18.40 0.89 14.77
N LEU A 758 -17.40 0.86 13.89
CA LEU A 758 -17.06 1.92 12.92
C LEU A 758 -18.19 2.35 11.94
N ALA A 759 -19.40 1.79 12.02
CA ALA A 759 -20.49 2.03 11.08
C ALA A 759 -21.91 1.91 11.65
N ALA A 760 -22.12 1.73 12.97
CA ALA A 760 -23.48 1.61 13.51
C ALA A 760 -24.18 2.98 13.48
N SER A 761 -25.29 3.10 12.76
CA SER A 761 -26.16 4.28 12.87
C SER A 761 -27.32 3.95 13.82
N ALA A 762 -27.54 4.80 14.83
CA ALA A 762 -28.63 4.70 15.80
C ALA A 762 -28.72 3.36 16.58
N PRO A 763 -27.80 3.08 17.53
CA PRO A 763 -27.98 2.01 18.52
C PRO A 763 -29.22 2.30 19.38
N ALA A 764 -30.07 1.28 19.57
CA ALA A 764 -31.34 1.41 20.30
C ALA A 764 -31.36 0.65 21.62
N SER A 765 -30.59 -0.44 21.74
CA SER A 765 -30.53 -1.28 22.93
C SER A 765 -29.19 -1.99 22.99
N VAL A 766 -28.71 -2.24 24.21
CA VAL A 766 -27.47 -2.96 24.51
C VAL A 766 -27.73 -3.93 25.65
N THR A 767 -27.10 -5.10 25.58
CA THR A 767 -27.03 -6.08 26.68
C THR A 767 -25.61 -6.63 26.78
N THR A 768 -25.30 -7.25 27.91
CA THR A 768 -24.04 -7.95 28.14
C THR A 768 -24.31 -9.42 28.44
N ALA A 769 -23.52 -10.30 27.85
CA ALA A 769 -23.61 -11.75 28.04
C ALA A 769 -22.29 -12.37 27.59
N ASP A 770 -21.90 -13.48 28.20
CA ASP A 770 -20.83 -14.34 27.71
C ASP A 770 -21.39 -15.18 26.56
N VAL A 771 -21.12 -14.80 25.30
CA VAL A 771 -21.68 -15.49 24.13
C VAL A 771 -20.69 -16.43 23.45
N ASP A 772 -19.45 -16.52 23.92
CA ASP A 772 -18.47 -17.49 23.44
C ASP A 772 -17.94 -18.44 24.53
N ASP A 773 -18.58 -18.42 25.70
CA ASP A 773 -18.32 -19.26 26.87
C ASP A 773 -16.88 -19.15 27.39
N ASP A 774 -16.28 -17.97 27.26
CA ASP A 774 -14.92 -17.71 27.74
C ASP A 774 -14.86 -17.26 29.21
N GLY A 775 -16.02 -16.96 29.81
CA GLY A 775 -16.21 -16.52 31.18
C GLY A 775 -16.23 -15.00 31.37
N ASP A 776 -15.96 -14.23 30.32
CA ASP A 776 -16.01 -12.78 30.31
C ASP A 776 -17.32 -12.27 29.66
N LEU A 777 -17.80 -11.12 30.11
CA LEU A 777 -19.01 -10.53 29.52
C LEU A 777 -18.69 -9.80 28.22
N ASP A 778 -19.38 -10.19 27.15
CA ASP A 778 -19.37 -9.52 25.85
C ASP A 778 -20.43 -8.42 25.77
N ILE A 779 -20.38 -7.62 24.70
CA ILE A 779 -21.36 -6.56 24.43
C ILE A 779 -22.14 -6.88 23.16
N ILE A 780 -23.47 -6.89 23.30
CA ILE A 780 -24.42 -7.11 22.19
C ILE A 780 -25.27 -5.85 22.02
N VAL A 781 -25.30 -5.30 20.80
CA VAL A 781 -25.96 -4.03 20.49
C VAL A 781 -26.94 -4.19 19.34
N ALA A 782 -28.19 -3.76 19.56
CA ALA A 782 -29.19 -3.62 18.52
C ALA A 782 -29.09 -2.27 17.81
N ASN A 783 -28.80 -2.28 16.51
CA ASN A 783 -28.62 -1.07 15.72
C ASN A 783 -29.80 -0.87 14.75
N THR A 784 -30.63 0.13 15.04
CA THR A 784 -31.81 0.40 14.23
C THR A 784 -31.45 0.91 12.85
N GLY A 785 -30.46 1.81 12.75
CA GLY A 785 -30.12 2.48 11.49
C GLY A 785 -29.40 1.57 10.49
N THR A 786 -28.59 0.61 10.97
CA THR A 786 -27.92 -0.40 10.11
C THR A 786 -28.71 -1.68 9.93
N ASN A 787 -29.82 -1.87 10.66
CA ASN A 787 -30.62 -3.10 10.66
C ASN A 787 -29.82 -4.37 10.97
N ASP A 788 -28.95 -4.30 11.98
CA ASP A 788 -28.09 -5.41 12.40
C ASP A 788 -27.93 -5.47 13.92
N ILE A 789 -27.40 -6.61 14.39
CA ILE A 789 -26.86 -6.76 15.75
C ILE A 789 -25.34 -6.72 15.65
N GLY A 790 -24.73 -5.85 16.45
CA GLY A 790 -23.29 -5.83 16.64
C GLY A 790 -22.92 -6.61 17.89
N ILE A 791 -21.88 -7.43 17.81
CA ILE A 791 -21.34 -8.24 18.91
C ILE A 791 -19.86 -7.90 19.07
N LEU A 792 -19.47 -7.51 20.26
CA LEU A 792 -18.09 -7.21 20.64
C LEU A 792 -17.66 -8.23 21.68
N ILE A 793 -16.79 -9.14 21.26
CA ILE A 793 -16.21 -10.17 22.14
C ILE A 793 -15.11 -9.53 22.98
N ASN A 794 -15.21 -9.66 24.29
CA ASN A 794 -14.23 -9.18 25.24
C ASN A 794 -13.08 -10.20 25.38
N ASN A 795 -11.94 -9.77 25.93
CA ASN A 795 -10.86 -10.67 26.32
C ASN A 795 -10.71 -10.70 27.85
N PRO A 796 -9.93 -11.66 28.39
CA PRO A 796 -9.60 -11.77 29.83
C PRO A 796 -8.95 -10.55 30.48
N THR A 797 -8.52 -9.57 29.69
CA THR A 797 -7.93 -8.31 30.15
C THR A 797 -8.93 -7.14 30.18
N GLY A 798 -10.21 -7.38 29.85
CA GLY A 798 -11.23 -6.33 29.72
C GLY A 798 -11.04 -5.46 28.47
N THR A 799 -10.36 -5.97 27.44
CA THR A 799 -10.07 -5.26 26.19
C THR A 799 -10.70 -5.96 25.00
N PHE A 800 -11.29 -5.18 24.10
CA PHE A 800 -11.90 -5.69 22.87
C PHE A 800 -10.86 -5.71 21.74
N PRO A 801 -10.39 -6.89 21.28
CA PRO A 801 -9.21 -7.01 20.41
C PRO A 801 -9.41 -6.57 18.95
N VAL A 802 -10.62 -6.21 18.54
CA VAL A 802 -10.95 -5.86 17.15
C VAL A 802 -11.77 -4.58 17.09
N ILE A 803 -11.34 -3.60 16.29
CA ILE A 803 -12.08 -2.34 16.01
C ILE A 803 -13.33 -2.57 15.13
N GLN A 804 -13.66 -3.84 14.82
CA GLN A 804 -14.83 -4.26 14.06
C GLN A 804 -15.42 -5.52 14.71
N GLY A 805 -16.37 -5.34 15.63
CA GLY A 805 -17.15 -6.45 16.18
C GLY A 805 -17.93 -7.21 15.10
N LEU A 806 -18.26 -8.47 15.38
CA LEU A 806 -19.07 -9.33 14.50
C LEU A 806 -20.43 -8.66 14.29
N ARG A 807 -20.89 -8.61 13.03
CA ARG A 807 -22.21 -8.08 12.69
C ARG A 807 -23.08 -9.18 12.12
N VAL A 808 -24.22 -9.39 12.75
CA VAL A 808 -25.25 -10.30 12.25
C VAL A 808 -26.37 -9.45 11.65
N GLY A 809 -26.37 -9.35 10.32
CA GLY A 809 -27.35 -8.56 9.59
C GLY A 809 -28.73 -9.21 9.57
N PHE A 810 -29.78 -8.43 9.78
CA PHE A 810 -31.17 -8.89 9.63
C PHE A 810 -31.70 -8.55 8.24
N PHE A 811 -32.89 -9.04 7.88
CA PHE A 811 -33.57 -8.64 6.64
C PHE A 811 -33.77 -7.12 6.59
N ALA A 812 -33.81 -6.58 5.36
CA ALA A 812 -34.13 -5.18 5.12
C ALA A 812 -35.42 -4.78 5.84
N ALA A 813 -35.40 -3.63 6.54
CA ALA A 813 -36.49 -3.06 7.31
C ALA A 813 -36.87 -3.80 8.62
N SER A 814 -35.97 -4.59 9.22
CA SER A 814 -36.19 -5.18 10.56
C SER A 814 -36.34 -4.13 11.66
N ALA A 815 -35.52 -3.07 11.65
CA ALA A 815 -35.47 -2.03 12.69
C ALA A 815 -35.42 -2.61 14.11
N PRO A 816 -34.30 -3.26 14.50
CA PRO A 816 -34.14 -3.89 15.81
C PRO A 816 -34.14 -2.82 16.91
N ALA A 817 -35.07 -2.94 17.85
CA ALA A 817 -35.33 -1.93 18.89
C ALA A 817 -34.89 -2.36 20.30
N SER A 818 -34.86 -3.67 20.57
CA SER A 818 -34.47 -4.23 21.86
C SER A 818 -33.80 -5.58 21.66
N VAL A 819 -32.77 -5.86 22.46
CA VAL A 819 -32.05 -7.14 22.48
C VAL A 819 -31.92 -7.67 23.90
N THR A 820 -31.98 -8.98 24.07
CA THR A 820 -31.70 -9.71 25.31
C THR A 820 -31.05 -11.05 24.96
N THR A 821 -30.50 -11.75 25.95
CA THR A 821 -29.96 -13.10 25.79
C THR A 821 -30.61 -14.09 26.74
N ALA A 822 -30.66 -15.35 26.34
CA ALA A 822 -31.06 -16.50 27.15
C ALA A 822 -30.76 -17.79 26.38
N ASP A 823 -30.48 -18.88 27.09
CA ASP A 823 -30.53 -20.23 26.51
C ASP A 823 -32.00 -20.60 26.25
N VAL A 824 -32.43 -20.61 24.98
CA VAL A 824 -33.83 -20.91 24.63
C VAL A 824 -34.02 -22.31 24.04
N ASP A 825 -32.96 -23.06 23.78
CA ASP A 825 -33.03 -24.44 23.30
C ASP A 825 -32.42 -25.49 24.25
N ASP A 826 -32.10 -25.08 25.48
CA ASP A 826 -31.52 -25.88 26.56
C ASP A 826 -30.20 -26.56 26.14
N ASP A 827 -29.42 -25.95 25.25
CA ASP A 827 -28.12 -26.47 24.82
C ASP A 827 -26.95 -26.03 25.72
N GLY A 828 -27.18 -25.04 26.59
CA GLY A 828 -26.24 -24.49 27.54
C GLY A 828 -25.59 -23.18 27.09
N ASP A 829 -25.75 -22.79 25.83
CA ASP A 829 -25.15 -21.59 25.26
C ASP A 829 -26.17 -20.43 25.26
N LEU A 830 -25.69 -19.19 25.45
CA LEU A 830 -26.61 -18.03 25.43
C LEU A 830 -26.98 -17.63 24.00
N ASP A 831 -28.27 -17.68 23.69
CA ASP A 831 -28.83 -17.20 22.42
C ASP A 831 -29.15 -15.71 22.44
N ILE A 832 -29.32 -15.10 21.26
CA ILE A 832 -29.70 -13.69 21.13
C ILE A 832 -31.15 -13.57 20.67
N ILE A 833 -31.95 -12.82 21.43
CA ILE A 833 -33.37 -12.55 21.18
C ILE A 833 -33.57 -11.06 20.88
N VAL A 834 -34.20 -10.76 19.74
CA VAL A 834 -34.31 -9.40 19.21
C VAL A 834 -35.75 -9.02 18.87
N ALA A 835 -36.21 -7.88 19.39
CA ALA A 835 -37.47 -7.27 19.01
C ALA A 835 -37.31 -6.36 17.77
N ASN A 836 -38.00 -6.70 16.69
CA ASN A 836 -37.93 -5.99 15.43
C ASN A 836 -39.19 -5.16 15.18
N THR A 837 -39.08 -3.84 15.33
CA THR A 837 -40.23 -2.94 15.17
C THR A 837 -40.74 -2.85 13.74
N GLY A 838 -39.85 -2.93 12.76
CA GLY A 838 -40.19 -2.75 11.35
C GLY A 838 -40.84 -3.98 10.72
N THR A 839 -40.35 -5.18 11.09
CA THR A 839 -40.92 -6.46 10.61
C THR A 839 -42.04 -7.00 11.50
N ASN A 840 -42.24 -6.43 12.69
CA ASN A 840 -43.23 -6.87 13.68
C ASN A 840 -43.05 -8.35 14.07
N ASP A 841 -41.81 -8.76 14.32
CA ASP A 841 -41.46 -10.10 14.76
C ASP A 841 -40.44 -10.07 15.94
N ILE A 842 -40.27 -11.22 16.59
CA ILE A 842 -39.06 -11.51 17.37
C ILE A 842 -38.16 -12.38 16.48
N GLY A 843 -36.91 -11.95 16.31
CA GLY A 843 -35.86 -12.78 15.75
C GLY A 843 -35.07 -13.46 16.87
N ILE A 844 -34.85 -14.76 16.73
CA ILE A 844 -34.03 -15.56 17.65
C ILE A 844 -32.80 -16.04 16.87
N LEU A 845 -31.62 -15.81 17.42
CA LEU A 845 -30.34 -16.23 16.85
C LEU A 845 -29.77 -17.29 17.78
N ILE A 846 -29.92 -18.54 17.36
CA ILE A 846 -29.39 -19.68 18.07
C ILE A 846 -27.86 -19.67 17.94
N ASN A 847 -27.17 -19.73 19.07
CA ASN A 847 -25.72 -19.70 19.15
C ASN A 847 -25.12 -21.12 19.02
N ASN A 848 -23.80 -21.21 18.97
CA ASN A 848 -23.03 -22.45 19.16
C ASN A 848 -21.90 -22.10 20.15
N PRO A 849 -21.19 -23.08 20.74
CA PRO A 849 -20.30 -22.85 21.90
C PRO A 849 -18.96 -22.18 21.54
N THR A 850 -18.91 -21.46 20.42
CA THR A 850 -17.76 -20.69 19.93
C THR A 850 -18.17 -19.26 19.52
N GLY A 851 -19.34 -18.78 19.93
CA GLY A 851 -19.85 -17.44 19.57
C GLY A 851 -20.15 -17.25 18.08
N THR A 852 -20.44 -18.33 17.36
CA THR A 852 -20.71 -18.28 15.90
C THR A 852 -22.19 -18.51 15.59
N PHE A 853 -22.80 -17.52 14.93
CA PHE A 853 -24.19 -17.57 14.50
C PHE A 853 -24.31 -18.14 13.08
N PRO A 854 -25.11 -19.20 12.85
CA PRO A 854 -25.32 -19.76 11.53
C PRO A 854 -25.97 -18.73 10.59
N VAL A 855 -25.53 -18.72 9.32
CA VAL A 855 -25.85 -17.69 8.29
C VAL A 855 -27.36 -17.59 7.97
N ASN A 856 -28.17 -18.55 8.42
CA ASN A 856 -29.62 -18.52 8.32
C ASN A 856 -30.20 -18.09 9.67
N GLN A 857 -30.52 -16.79 9.77
CA GLN A 857 -31.37 -16.18 10.81
C GLN A 857 -32.30 -17.23 11.43
N GLY A 858 -32.18 -17.47 12.74
CA GLY A 858 -32.91 -18.53 13.44
C GLY A 858 -34.44 -18.35 13.42
N PRO A 859 -35.18 -19.18 14.16
CA PRO A 859 -36.64 -19.17 14.12
C PRO A 859 -37.21 -17.77 14.40
N ARG A 860 -38.24 -17.40 13.63
CA ARG A 860 -38.95 -16.13 13.77
C ARG A 860 -40.33 -16.37 14.31
N VAL A 861 -40.71 -15.56 15.29
CA VAL A 861 -42.09 -15.54 15.78
C VAL A 861 -42.74 -14.25 15.31
N GLY A 862 -43.60 -14.36 14.29
CA GLY A 862 -44.32 -13.23 13.72
C GLY A 862 -45.51 -12.80 14.59
N PHE A 863 -45.71 -11.49 14.73
CA PHE A 863 -46.83 -10.93 15.49
C PHE A 863 -47.88 -10.28 14.57
N PHE A 864 -48.94 -9.74 15.19
CA PHE A 864 -49.93 -8.94 14.49
C PHE A 864 -49.26 -7.78 13.74
N ALA A 865 -49.66 -7.59 12.48
CA ALA A 865 -49.19 -6.49 11.67
C ALA A 865 -49.45 -5.14 12.36
N GLY A 866 -48.39 -4.35 12.54
CA GLY A 866 -48.48 -3.03 13.18
C GLY A 866 -48.37 -3.01 14.70
N SER A 867 -48.03 -4.14 15.36
CA SER A 867 -47.84 -4.23 16.82
C SER A 867 -46.65 -3.40 17.35
N ALA A 868 -45.57 -3.27 16.57
CA ALA A 868 -44.34 -2.56 16.93
C ALA A 868 -43.75 -3.03 18.28
N PRO A 869 -43.13 -4.22 18.33
CA PRO A 869 -42.47 -4.72 19.55
C PRO A 869 -41.31 -3.79 19.94
N ALA A 870 -41.43 -3.12 21.08
CA ALA A 870 -40.52 -2.04 21.49
C ALA A 870 -39.48 -2.49 22.52
N SER A 871 -39.79 -3.51 23.31
CA SER A 871 -38.89 -4.06 24.33
C SER A 871 -39.13 -5.55 24.50
N VAL A 872 -38.06 -6.30 24.73
CA VAL A 872 -38.08 -7.74 25.00
C VAL A 872 -37.26 -8.06 26.26
N THR A 873 -37.71 -9.04 27.02
CA THR A 873 -36.98 -9.62 28.15
C THR A 873 -37.26 -11.12 28.20
N THR A 874 -36.37 -11.87 28.84
CA THR A 874 -36.49 -13.32 29.03
C THR A 874 -36.55 -13.65 30.52
N ALA A 875 -37.37 -14.64 30.89
CA ALA A 875 -37.46 -15.17 32.25
C ALA A 875 -38.28 -16.47 32.27
N ASP A 876 -38.01 -17.36 33.22
CA ASP A 876 -38.86 -18.52 33.50
C ASP A 876 -40.09 -18.08 34.32
N VAL A 877 -41.22 -17.80 33.64
CA VAL A 877 -42.43 -17.27 34.30
C VAL A 877 -43.41 -18.36 34.73
N ASN A 878 -43.13 -19.62 34.39
CA ASN A 878 -43.96 -20.78 34.73
C ASN A 878 -43.27 -21.76 35.70
N GLY A 879 -41.99 -21.52 36.04
CA GLY A 879 -41.20 -22.31 36.97
C GLY A 879 -40.72 -23.65 36.41
N ASP A 880 -40.66 -23.83 35.08
CA ASP A 880 -40.25 -25.09 34.44
C ASP A 880 -38.73 -25.19 34.18
N GLY A 881 -37.99 -24.13 34.50
CA GLY A 881 -36.54 -24.03 34.35
C GLY A 881 -36.08 -23.53 32.98
N LYS A 882 -37.00 -23.21 32.07
CA LYS A 882 -36.68 -22.78 30.70
C LYS A 882 -37.00 -21.30 30.53
N ALA A 883 -36.18 -20.60 29.76
CA ALA A 883 -36.41 -19.17 29.54
C ALA A 883 -37.59 -18.92 28.59
N ASP A 884 -38.61 -18.19 29.07
CA ASP A 884 -39.73 -17.70 28.28
C ASP A 884 -39.44 -16.30 27.73
N ILE A 885 -40.18 -15.88 26.69
CA ILE A 885 -40.04 -14.55 26.07
C ILE A 885 -41.22 -13.64 26.44
N ILE A 886 -40.93 -12.44 26.91
CA ILE A 886 -41.91 -11.41 27.25
C ILE A 886 -41.62 -10.15 26.40
N VAL A 887 -42.64 -9.63 25.73
CA VAL A 887 -42.51 -8.54 24.74
C VAL A 887 -43.53 -7.43 24.97
N ALA A 888 -43.10 -6.18 25.03
CA ALA A 888 -43.98 -5.01 25.04
C ALA A 888 -44.29 -4.53 23.61
N TYR A 889 -45.57 -4.38 23.29
CA TYR A 889 -46.02 -3.90 21.98
C TYR A 889 -46.56 -2.47 22.07
N LYS A 890 -45.80 -1.54 21.47
CA LYS A 890 -46.05 -0.11 21.62
C LYS A 890 -47.38 0.34 21.03
N ASN A 891 -47.74 -0.17 19.85
CA ASN A 891 -48.92 0.32 19.14
C ASN A 891 -50.22 -0.35 19.57
N THR A 892 -50.15 -1.61 20.02
CA THR A 892 -51.32 -2.38 20.48
C THR A 892 -51.59 -2.23 21.97
N ASN A 893 -50.73 -1.52 22.71
CA ASN A 893 -50.86 -1.27 24.16
C ASN A 893 -51.05 -2.58 24.94
N ASN A 894 -50.22 -3.59 24.67
CA ASN A 894 -50.28 -4.88 25.35
C ASN A 894 -48.89 -5.47 25.55
N VAL A 895 -48.79 -6.47 26.42
CA VAL A 895 -47.60 -7.31 26.59
C VAL A 895 -47.92 -8.70 26.10
N GLY A 896 -46.99 -9.32 25.36
CA GLY A 896 -47.07 -10.72 24.95
C GLY A 896 -46.15 -11.59 25.77
N VAL A 897 -46.62 -12.80 26.05
CA VAL A 897 -45.86 -13.86 26.72
C VAL A 897 -45.83 -15.07 25.78
N LEU A 898 -44.63 -15.61 25.54
CA LEU A 898 -44.38 -16.82 24.78
C LEU A 898 -43.68 -17.82 25.68
N LEU A 899 -44.43 -18.85 26.10
CA LEU A 899 -43.85 -19.94 26.88
C LEU A 899 -42.98 -20.83 25.99
N ASN A 900 -41.81 -21.18 26.48
CA ASN A 900 -40.82 -21.99 25.78
C ASN A 900 -40.88 -23.46 26.23
N SER A 901 -40.69 -24.38 25.29
CA SER A 901 -40.52 -25.81 25.59
C SER A 901 -39.06 -26.25 25.69
N GLY A 902 -38.10 -25.32 25.55
CA GLY A 902 -36.66 -25.56 25.63
C GLY A 902 -36.15 -26.37 24.44
N THR A 903 -36.63 -26.00 23.26
CA THR A 903 -36.23 -26.61 21.97
C THR A 903 -35.96 -25.54 20.91
N GLY A 904 -35.85 -24.26 21.32
CA GLY A 904 -35.70 -23.12 20.42
C GLY A 904 -36.94 -22.83 19.56
N THR A 905 -38.06 -23.52 19.81
CA THR A 905 -39.31 -23.37 19.06
C THR A 905 -40.40 -22.79 19.93
N PHE A 906 -41.07 -21.75 19.43
CA PHE A 906 -42.08 -21.01 20.16
C PHE A 906 -43.48 -21.18 19.57
N PRO A 907 -44.55 -20.96 20.36
CA PRO A 907 -45.91 -20.89 19.85
C PRO A 907 -46.04 -19.88 18.70
N ALA A 908 -46.90 -20.20 17.73
CA ALA A 908 -47.11 -19.34 16.55
C ALA A 908 -47.69 -17.94 16.86
N ALA A 909 -48.21 -17.72 18.06
CA ALA A 909 -48.67 -16.43 18.54
C ALA A 909 -48.53 -16.33 20.08
N PRO A 910 -48.19 -15.14 20.62
CA PRO A 910 -48.09 -14.90 22.06
C PRO A 910 -49.47 -14.83 22.73
N VAL A 911 -49.52 -15.20 24.00
CA VAL A 911 -50.66 -14.83 24.87
C VAL A 911 -50.50 -13.35 25.23
N THR A 912 -51.52 -12.54 25.02
CA THR A 912 -51.43 -11.08 25.23
C THR A 912 -52.25 -10.60 26.41
N TYR A 913 -51.68 -9.66 27.15
CA TYR A 913 -52.28 -8.98 28.30
C TYR A 913 -52.41 -7.50 28.00
N GLY A 914 -53.64 -6.99 28.02
CA GLY A 914 -53.95 -5.60 27.67
C GLY A 914 -53.51 -4.61 28.74
N LEU A 915 -52.89 -3.51 28.31
CA LEU A 915 -52.56 -2.36 29.15
C LEU A 915 -53.64 -1.28 29.01
N LEU A 916 -53.47 -0.16 29.72
CA LEU A 916 -54.31 1.01 29.55
C LEU A 916 -54.31 1.51 28.10
N ALA A 917 -55.45 2.06 27.65
CA ALA A 917 -55.55 2.66 26.33
C ALA A 917 -54.55 3.82 26.19
N ASN A 918 -53.80 3.83 25.08
CA ASN A 918 -52.74 4.79 24.79
C ASN A 918 -51.53 4.72 25.74
N SER A 919 -51.28 3.58 26.40
CA SER A 919 -50.13 3.42 27.28
C SER A 919 -48.79 3.53 26.56
N ALA A 920 -48.71 3.14 25.29
CA ALA A 920 -47.50 3.16 24.46
C ALA A 920 -46.28 2.59 25.20
N PRO A 921 -46.29 1.29 25.54
CA PRO A 921 -45.26 0.68 26.36
C PRO A 921 -43.88 0.76 25.68
N THR A 922 -42.86 1.13 26.45
CA THR A 922 -41.49 1.42 25.96
C THR A 922 -40.45 0.46 26.50
N SER A 923 -40.70 -0.15 27.66
CA SER A 923 -39.78 -1.07 28.32
C SER A 923 -40.55 -2.12 29.11
N VAL A 924 -40.07 -3.36 29.10
CA VAL A 924 -40.62 -4.47 29.91
C VAL A 924 -39.50 -5.20 30.65
N LYS A 925 -39.78 -5.55 31.91
CA LYS A 925 -38.94 -6.37 32.79
C LYS A 925 -39.82 -7.32 33.60
N THR A 926 -39.20 -8.34 34.17
CA THR A 926 -39.83 -9.28 35.09
C THR A 926 -39.13 -9.24 36.44
N ALA A 927 -39.91 -9.26 37.52
CA ALA A 927 -39.43 -9.35 38.90
C ALA A 927 -40.60 -9.72 39.81
N ASP A 928 -40.32 -10.28 40.98
CA ASP A 928 -41.32 -10.49 42.02
C ASP A 928 -41.61 -9.14 42.71
N ALA A 929 -42.60 -8.40 42.21
CA ALA A 929 -42.86 -7.03 42.66
C ALA A 929 -43.67 -6.99 43.97
N ASN A 930 -44.36 -8.08 44.31
CA ASN A 930 -45.25 -8.19 45.47
C ASN A 930 -44.74 -9.11 46.59
N GLY A 931 -43.57 -9.73 46.41
CA GLY A 931 -42.93 -10.63 47.37
C GLY A 931 -43.62 -11.98 47.51
N ASP A 932 -44.39 -12.43 46.51
CA ASP A 932 -45.12 -13.71 46.56
C ASP A 932 -44.31 -14.90 46.03
N GLY A 933 -43.08 -14.65 45.60
CA GLY A 933 -42.13 -15.62 45.05
C GLY A 933 -42.36 -15.94 43.58
N LYS A 934 -43.26 -15.23 42.89
CA LYS A 934 -43.55 -15.43 41.46
C LYS A 934 -43.14 -14.20 40.67
N LEU A 935 -42.74 -14.42 39.42
CA LEU A 935 -42.35 -13.32 38.56
C LEU A 935 -43.58 -12.57 38.04
N ASP A 936 -43.62 -11.27 38.30
CA ASP A 936 -44.56 -10.31 37.74
C ASP A 936 -43.97 -9.63 36.50
N ILE A 937 -44.82 -8.99 35.70
CA ILE A 937 -44.40 -8.16 34.56
C ILE A 937 -44.48 -6.68 34.94
N ILE A 938 -43.39 -5.95 34.75
CA ILE A 938 -43.29 -4.51 35.00
C ILE A 938 -43.08 -3.80 33.66
N VAL A 939 -43.89 -2.77 33.39
CA VAL A 939 -43.94 -2.09 32.09
C VAL A 939 -43.87 -0.58 32.23
N ALA A 940 -42.92 0.06 31.54
CA ALA A 940 -42.89 1.53 31.41
C ALA A 940 -43.89 1.98 30.34
N ASN A 941 -44.78 2.92 30.65
CA ASN A 941 -45.82 3.40 29.74
C ASN A 941 -45.65 4.90 29.44
N SER A 942 -44.99 5.18 28.31
CA SER A 942 -44.68 6.55 27.89
C SER A 942 -45.91 7.41 27.54
N GLY A 943 -47.01 6.81 27.09
CA GLY A 943 -48.22 7.54 26.68
C GLY A 943 -49.17 7.87 27.84
N THR A 944 -49.13 7.11 28.92
CA THR A 944 -49.96 7.33 30.13
C THR A 944 -49.17 7.86 31.32
N ASN A 945 -47.88 8.16 31.14
CA ASN A 945 -46.98 8.74 32.15
C ASN A 945 -47.01 7.95 33.48
N ASN A 946 -46.87 6.64 33.37
CA ASN A 946 -46.87 5.72 34.50
C ASN A 946 -46.01 4.49 34.20
N PHE A 947 -45.84 3.64 35.20
CA PHE A 947 -45.47 2.25 34.99
C PHE A 947 -46.58 1.33 35.51
N GLY A 948 -46.72 0.17 34.86
CA GLY A 948 -47.69 -0.85 35.21
C GLY A 948 -47.03 -2.10 35.78
N VAL A 949 -47.72 -2.79 36.68
CA VAL A 949 -47.31 -4.10 37.21
C VAL A 949 -48.45 -5.10 36.96
N ILE A 950 -48.16 -6.20 36.28
CA ILE A 950 -49.11 -7.29 36.02
C ILE A 950 -48.68 -8.49 36.84
N LEU A 951 -49.50 -8.87 37.83
CA LEU A 951 -49.15 -9.94 38.76
C LEU A 951 -49.13 -11.31 38.09
N GLY A 952 -48.09 -12.10 38.34
CA GLY A 952 -47.90 -13.45 37.83
C GLY A 952 -48.59 -14.49 38.70
N ASN A 953 -49.17 -15.51 38.07
CA ASN A 953 -49.73 -16.66 38.80
C ASN A 953 -48.69 -17.75 39.04
N GLY A 954 -47.50 -17.65 38.42
CA GLY A 954 -46.40 -18.62 38.54
C GLY A 954 -46.56 -19.87 37.67
N ASP A 955 -47.53 -19.89 36.76
CA ASP A 955 -47.80 -20.96 35.79
C ASP A 955 -47.70 -20.45 34.34
N GLY A 956 -47.03 -19.31 34.14
CA GLY A 956 -46.96 -18.61 32.86
C GLY A 956 -48.20 -17.77 32.53
N THR A 957 -49.20 -17.75 33.40
CA THR A 957 -50.37 -16.86 33.26
C THR A 957 -50.29 -15.64 34.19
N PHE A 958 -50.90 -14.54 33.77
CA PHE A 958 -50.87 -13.26 34.49
C PHE A 958 -52.27 -12.73 34.77
N ALA A 959 -52.37 -11.83 35.74
CA ALA A 959 -53.60 -11.13 36.08
C ALA A 959 -54.18 -10.38 34.87
N ALA A 960 -55.52 -10.40 34.73
CA ALA A 960 -56.21 -9.72 33.63
C ALA A 960 -56.14 -8.17 33.72
N THR A 961 -55.74 -7.63 34.86
CA THR A 961 -55.66 -6.19 35.15
C THR A 961 -54.30 -5.84 35.68
N GLN A 962 -53.70 -4.77 35.14
CA GLN A 962 -52.47 -4.19 35.68
C GLN A 962 -52.75 -3.29 36.90
N LEU A 963 -51.83 -3.29 37.86
CA LEU A 963 -51.64 -2.21 38.81
C LEU A 963 -50.93 -1.06 38.10
N THR A 964 -51.18 0.19 38.49
CA THR A 964 -50.63 1.36 37.78
C THR A 964 -50.13 2.40 38.77
N TYR A 965 -48.90 2.88 38.54
CA TYR A 965 -48.20 3.79 39.43
C TYR A 965 -47.75 5.02 38.64
N ALA A 966 -48.29 6.19 39.01
CA ALA A 966 -47.98 7.43 38.32
C ALA A 966 -46.53 7.87 38.57
N THR A 967 -45.83 8.26 37.52
CA THR A 967 -44.42 8.69 37.61
C THR A 967 -44.26 10.18 37.94
N GLY A 968 -45.32 10.97 37.82
CA GLY A 968 -45.35 12.40 38.15
C GLY A 968 -45.74 13.29 36.96
N THR A 969 -45.89 14.60 37.19
CA THR A 969 -46.28 15.55 36.13
C THR A 969 -45.13 15.84 35.17
N GLY A 970 -45.38 15.77 33.86
CA GLY A 970 -44.36 16.03 32.83
C GLY A 970 -43.41 14.86 32.57
N THR A 971 -43.69 13.69 33.15
CA THR A 971 -42.91 12.47 32.96
C THR A 971 -43.20 11.81 31.62
N VAL A 972 -42.18 11.17 31.05
CA VAL A 972 -42.22 10.29 29.88
C VAL A 972 -41.33 9.08 30.19
N PRO A 973 -41.87 8.02 30.83
CA PRO A 973 -41.07 6.88 31.26
C PRO A 973 -40.62 6.06 30.04
N VAL A 974 -39.31 5.78 29.97
CA VAL A 974 -38.68 5.13 28.81
C VAL A 974 -38.00 3.81 29.14
N SER A 975 -37.61 3.59 30.40
CA SER A 975 -37.03 2.33 30.86
C SER A 975 -37.46 2.01 32.28
N VAL A 976 -37.67 0.73 32.57
CA VAL A 976 -37.90 0.20 33.92
C VAL A 976 -36.86 -0.86 34.26
N VAL A 977 -36.50 -0.96 35.53
CA VAL A 977 -35.79 -2.10 36.12
C VAL A 977 -36.30 -2.31 37.54
N ALA A 978 -36.19 -3.53 38.05
CA ALA A 978 -36.57 -3.83 39.42
C ALA A 978 -35.46 -4.61 40.13
N GLY A 979 -35.37 -4.40 41.44
CA GLY A 979 -34.40 -5.05 42.32
C GLY A 979 -34.46 -4.45 43.73
N ASP A 980 -34.01 -5.20 44.71
CA ASP A 980 -33.92 -4.77 46.12
C ASP A 980 -32.72 -3.80 46.30
N ILE A 981 -32.97 -2.50 46.27
CA ILE A 981 -31.92 -1.46 46.26
C ILE A 981 -31.58 -1.03 47.69
N ASP A 982 -32.56 -1.04 48.58
CA ASP A 982 -32.38 -0.64 49.97
C ASP A 982 -32.15 -1.81 50.94
N ARG A 983 -32.18 -3.05 50.44
CA ARG A 983 -31.94 -4.32 51.15
C ARG A 983 -33.04 -4.66 52.14
N ASP A 984 -34.27 -4.26 51.87
CA ASP A 984 -35.43 -4.60 52.69
C ASP A 984 -36.03 -5.98 52.36
N GLY A 985 -35.61 -6.58 51.24
CA GLY A 985 -36.03 -7.90 50.77
C GLY A 985 -37.20 -7.87 49.79
N ASP A 986 -37.79 -6.71 49.54
CA ASP A 986 -38.79 -6.50 48.49
C ASP A 986 -38.10 -5.91 47.24
N ASN A 987 -38.62 -6.19 46.05
CA ASN A 987 -38.08 -5.56 44.84
C ASN A 987 -38.60 -4.12 44.70
N ASP A 988 -37.68 -3.17 44.62
CA ASP A 988 -37.97 -1.79 44.25
C ASP A 988 -38.06 -1.64 42.74
N VAL A 989 -38.75 -0.59 42.27
CA VAL A 989 -38.84 -0.26 40.85
C VAL A 989 -38.15 1.07 40.56
N LEU A 990 -37.20 1.04 39.62
CA LEU A 990 -36.51 2.19 39.07
C LEU A 990 -37.08 2.52 37.70
N VAL A 991 -37.41 3.79 37.47
CA VAL A 991 -37.95 4.26 36.20
C VAL A 991 -37.10 5.40 35.66
N ALA A 992 -36.49 5.19 34.49
CA ALA A 992 -35.81 6.27 33.77
C ALA A 992 -36.83 7.11 33.00
N ASP A 993 -36.76 8.42 33.18
CA ASP A 993 -37.74 9.37 32.64
C ASP A 993 -37.09 10.41 31.72
N SER A 994 -37.46 10.40 30.44
CA SER A 994 -36.92 11.35 29.46
C SER A 994 -37.61 12.72 29.48
N GLY A 995 -38.80 12.82 30.08
CA GLY A 995 -39.54 14.08 30.17
C GLY A 995 -38.95 15.03 31.22
N THR A 996 -38.47 14.47 32.32
CA THR A 996 -37.92 15.18 33.48
C THR A 996 -36.39 15.09 33.60
N ASN A 997 -35.74 14.21 32.81
CA ASN A 997 -34.31 13.88 32.93
C ASN A 997 -33.94 13.35 34.32
N GLN A 998 -34.82 12.55 34.93
CA GLN A 998 -34.65 11.99 36.27
C GLN A 998 -34.84 10.47 36.27
N ILE A 999 -34.39 9.84 37.36
CA ILE A 999 -34.70 8.46 37.70
C ILE A 999 -35.69 8.50 38.85
N GLY A 1000 -36.89 7.97 38.63
CA GLY A 1000 -37.87 7.72 39.70
C GLY A 1000 -37.51 6.44 40.44
N VAL A 1001 -37.47 6.49 41.77
CA VAL A 1001 -37.25 5.32 42.63
C VAL A 1001 -38.54 5.07 43.40
N PHE A 1002 -39.12 3.88 43.22
CA PHE A 1002 -40.36 3.47 43.87
C PHE A 1002 -40.05 2.29 44.79
N LEU A 1003 -40.06 2.55 46.09
CA LEU A 1003 -39.75 1.54 47.10
C LEU A 1003 -40.97 0.66 47.37
N ALA A 1004 -40.76 -0.66 47.45
CA ALA A 1004 -41.75 -1.66 47.88
C ALA A 1004 -43.14 -1.57 47.19
N VAL A 1005 -43.15 -1.60 45.85
CA VAL A 1005 -44.27 -1.16 44.99
C VAL A 1005 -45.57 -1.96 45.16
N CYS A 1006 -45.52 -3.20 45.66
CA CYS A 1006 -46.70 -4.01 45.94
C CYS A 1006 -46.70 -4.66 47.34
N SER A 1007 -45.86 -4.16 48.28
CA SER A 1007 -45.90 -4.61 49.67
C SER A 1007 -47.21 -4.17 50.35
N LYS A 1008 -47.68 -4.99 51.31
CA LYS A 1008 -48.99 -4.84 51.96
C LYS A 1008 -49.23 -3.50 52.65
#